data_AF-A0A9P1R6P3-F1
#
_entry.id   AF-A0A9P1R6P3-F1
#
_cell.length_a   1.000
_cell.length_b   1.000
_cell.length_c   1.000
_cell.angle_alpha   90.00
_cell.angle_beta   90.00
_cell.angle_gamma   90.00
#
_symmetry.space_group_name_H-M   'P 1'
#
loop_
_entity.id
_entity.type
_entity.pdbx_description
1 polymer ?
#
loop_
_entity_poly.entity_id
_entity_poly.type
_entity_poly.pdbx_seq_one_letter_code
_entity_poly.pdbx_strand_id
1 'polypeptide(L)'
;MELNGIFLNPVSRPIEGVIKADDEASLYNELSEYVLTDEVAKRLEHFLDAYTDYHGANGVWVSGFFGSGKSHLLKMLALLLENRSIDGSSALDIFLPKIHEDDALLRSKLKQAVAIPSKSILFNIDQKADIISKTQIDALLSVFVKVFNEMCGYFGKQGYIAQFERDLDSREQFDAFKDAYQIIAKKPWERGREQALLESGNIAKAYAQITGEDPTLAKGILDKYRTQYSVSIEDFGNQVKAWLDKQPANFRLNFFVDEVGQYIAENTKLMTNLQTVAESLATKCQGRAWIIVTAQEDMNSVLGDMSKQQSNDFTKIQARFANRLKLTSADVAEVIQKRLLTKNDSGVDLLKTVYDQQFNNFKTLFEFADGGQHYQNFRDLEHFTYCYPFVPYQFPLFQSAIRGISLHNGFEGKANSVGERSMLGVFREVAIAIDNEPVGQLATFDRMFEGIRGALKSAIQSAINTAEHHLGDEYAVRVLKALFLVKYVKEFKATLRNLSVLMLERFGEDVPAQRKKLEAALNLLEQQTYIQRNGDLYEYLTDEEKDIEEEIKNTEVESADILKELEVLLFDGVIKQRKIRYENGQDYSYTRKMDDRVLSREHELTIHVVTLLSDNFDNLTVQRMQSMGRDELRVVLPADARFMQDLTMYKRTETYIRQNSSTQQEAVKRILDSKSFQNTERLADIQERAKQLLAGAQLVINAADIEAPSTDGQTRILKGFYQLIQTTYPNLRMLRDVPFSEADIGKYLRQGQDGLLGNDATSLSEPEQELLAFIQTNARSGVRTTVKSLLERFERKSYGWYYAAILCNLALLCARGKVEVRQDSNPLEGDLLERSLRNTNAHATLVLEPQIEFSASQVRALKDFFADFFDQPASSNEARALARETIDAIKELEIDLAELHGQKVQYPFLSALDGVLATLKEIAAKNPAWFLTDLSRAEDALLEAKEQVIDPVQRFMKSPQKEIYDQARLLVQEQQENFAYVGTAEVDAIRAVLADAKPWQGNRLQQVRQQLDALQLAIANQLASEQKASEQLLDDLEQRLQGAEGYGALDAAQKQQLSAPFAQAKQQLKGQKLIAVIRDQRNRFEDEQYPQLLLKLDQFARPKPVPAEQPSPSTQPENTKTLGADTPEQPTLKVAEPRIVPARHIKVGYSKPWLTSEAELDDYLQKQREAWLKEIQAGNRVQI
;
A
#
# COMPACT_ATOMS: atom_id res chain seq x y z
N MET A 1 40.69 -25.46 -59.02
CA MET A 1 41.10 -24.06 -59.26
C MET A 1 41.08 -23.37 -57.91
N GLU A 2 42.15 -22.65 -57.61
CA GLU A 2 42.31 -21.88 -56.36
C GLU A 2 41.71 -20.47 -56.53
N LEU A 3 41.53 -19.74 -55.43
CA LEU A 3 40.99 -18.38 -55.46
C LEU A 3 41.89 -17.39 -56.21
N ASN A 4 43.21 -17.54 -56.10
CA ASN A 4 44.21 -16.73 -56.81
C ASN A 4 43.96 -16.64 -58.33
N GLY A 5 43.45 -17.72 -58.94
CA GLY A 5 43.27 -17.83 -60.38
C GLY A 5 41.97 -17.22 -60.94
N ILE A 6 40.98 -16.86 -60.10
CA ILE A 6 39.69 -16.34 -60.58
C ILE A 6 39.61 -14.82 -60.66
N PHE A 7 40.53 -14.09 -60.03
CA PHE A 7 40.59 -12.63 -60.07
C PHE A 7 41.21 -12.11 -61.38
N LEU A 8 40.83 -10.91 -61.81
CA LEU A 8 41.42 -10.22 -62.97
C LEU A 8 42.81 -9.65 -62.65
N ASN A 9 42.98 -9.11 -61.43
CA ASN A 9 44.22 -8.56 -60.92
C ASN A 9 44.56 -9.28 -59.60
N PRO A 10 45.84 -9.61 -59.31
CA PRO A 10 46.23 -10.27 -58.07
C PRO A 10 45.77 -9.48 -56.84
N VAL A 11 45.16 -10.15 -55.85
CA VAL A 11 44.76 -9.54 -54.57
C VAL A 11 45.97 -9.17 -53.71
N SER A 12 47.07 -9.91 -53.88
CA SER A 12 48.36 -9.68 -53.21
C SER A 12 49.08 -8.40 -53.63
N ARG A 13 48.74 -7.79 -54.78
CA ARG A 13 49.39 -6.56 -55.27
C ARG A 13 49.29 -5.41 -54.23
N PRO A 14 50.29 -4.51 -54.15
CA PRO A 14 50.24 -3.39 -53.22
C PRO A 14 49.10 -2.43 -53.58
N ILE A 15 48.21 -2.16 -52.62
CA ILE A 15 47.14 -1.17 -52.73
C ILE A 15 47.39 -0.16 -51.60
N GLU A 16 47.70 1.10 -51.94
CA GLU A 16 47.86 2.16 -50.93
C GLU A 16 46.51 2.47 -50.28
N GLY A 17 46.43 2.25 -48.96
CA GLY A 17 45.25 2.53 -48.15
C GLY A 17 45.18 3.95 -47.61
N VAL A 18 46.30 4.69 -47.67
CA VAL A 18 46.47 6.06 -47.16
C VAL A 18 46.95 6.96 -48.28
N ILE A 19 46.39 8.16 -48.36
CA ILE A 19 46.77 9.15 -49.35
C ILE A 19 47.82 10.07 -48.75
N LYS A 20 49.02 10.08 -49.34
CA LYS A 20 50.03 11.12 -49.10
C LYS A 20 49.76 12.28 -50.06
N ALA A 21 49.70 13.51 -49.54
CA ALA A 21 49.49 14.70 -50.36
C ALA A 21 50.72 15.04 -51.22
N ASP A 22 51.93 14.81 -50.68
CA ASP A 22 53.22 15.22 -51.24
C ASP A 22 53.92 14.13 -52.08
N ASP A 23 53.30 12.96 -52.28
CA ASP A 23 53.90 11.83 -53.02
C ASP A 23 53.47 11.85 -54.49
N GLU A 24 54.40 12.25 -55.36
CA GLU A 24 54.15 12.38 -56.81
C GLU A 24 54.47 11.10 -57.59
N ALA A 25 55.20 10.14 -57.00
CA ALA A 25 55.71 8.96 -57.70
C ALA A 25 54.66 7.84 -57.92
N SER A 26 53.50 7.94 -57.26
CA SER A 26 52.40 6.96 -57.31
C SER A 26 51.19 7.46 -58.11
N LEU A 27 51.16 8.74 -58.53
CA LEU A 27 49.95 9.43 -59.00
C LEU A 27 49.22 8.77 -60.18
N TYR A 28 49.96 8.18 -61.13
CA TYR A 28 49.35 7.44 -62.24
C TYR A 28 48.60 6.20 -61.76
N ASN A 29 49.19 5.44 -60.83
CA ASN A 29 48.60 4.22 -60.28
C ASN A 29 47.41 4.53 -59.36
N GLU A 30 47.54 5.57 -58.52
CA GLU A 30 46.46 6.04 -57.65
C GLU A 30 45.24 6.49 -58.48
N LEU A 31 45.46 7.34 -59.48
CA LEU A 31 44.40 7.83 -60.36
C LEU A 31 43.83 6.71 -61.25
N SER A 32 44.64 5.80 -61.80
CA SER A 32 44.17 4.70 -62.66
C SER A 32 43.44 3.59 -61.90
N GLU A 33 43.79 3.29 -60.64
CA GLU A 33 43.03 2.35 -59.80
C GLU A 33 41.79 2.96 -59.10
N TYR A 34 41.62 4.29 -59.09
CA TYR A 34 40.44 4.90 -58.47
C TYR A 34 39.12 4.36 -59.07
N VAL A 35 38.22 3.86 -58.22
CA VAL A 35 36.87 3.44 -58.61
C VAL A 35 35.90 4.60 -58.37
N LEU A 36 35.25 5.06 -59.43
CA LEU A 36 34.09 5.93 -59.34
C LEU A 36 32.85 5.06 -59.10
N THR A 37 32.13 5.33 -58.01
CA THR A 37 30.94 4.59 -57.60
C THR A 37 29.66 5.26 -58.05
N ASP A 38 28.56 4.50 -58.02
CA ASP A 38 27.28 4.93 -58.56
C ASP A 38 26.63 6.09 -57.79
N GLU A 39 26.85 6.21 -56.48
CA GLU A 39 26.40 7.39 -55.72
C GLU A 39 27.38 8.56 -55.88
N VAL A 40 28.69 8.34 -55.80
CA VAL A 40 29.69 9.41 -56.01
C VAL A 40 29.56 10.05 -57.40
N ALA A 41 29.30 9.27 -58.47
CA ALA A 41 29.05 9.79 -59.81
C ALA A 41 27.89 10.82 -59.84
N LYS A 42 26.75 10.46 -59.26
CA LYS A 42 25.54 11.31 -59.19
C LYS A 42 25.75 12.55 -58.32
N ARG A 43 26.51 12.44 -57.21
CA ARG A 43 26.88 13.59 -56.37
C ARG A 43 27.91 14.50 -57.05
N LEU A 44 28.87 13.93 -57.76
CA LEU A 44 29.88 14.62 -58.55
C LEU A 44 29.23 15.42 -59.68
N GLU A 45 28.21 14.89 -60.34
CA GLU A 45 27.43 15.59 -61.36
C GLU A 45 26.90 16.95 -60.85
N HIS A 46 26.23 16.96 -59.69
CA HIS A 46 25.71 18.18 -59.06
C HIS A 46 26.82 19.15 -58.62
N PHE A 47 27.99 18.65 -58.18
CA PHE A 47 29.12 19.52 -57.88
C PHE A 47 29.68 20.15 -59.17
N LEU A 48 29.84 19.38 -60.25
CA LEU A 48 30.33 19.88 -61.53
C LEU A 48 29.37 20.92 -62.14
N ASP A 49 28.06 20.73 -62.02
CA ASP A 49 27.06 21.75 -62.36
C ASP A 49 27.33 23.05 -61.60
N ALA A 50 27.27 23.03 -60.27
CA ALA A 50 27.46 24.22 -59.44
C ALA A 50 28.87 24.83 -59.53
N TYR A 51 29.87 24.04 -59.95
CA TYR A 51 31.18 24.54 -60.32
C TYR A 51 31.07 25.32 -61.63
N THR A 52 30.55 24.73 -62.72
CA THR A 52 30.45 25.41 -64.02
C THR A 52 29.56 26.65 -63.98
N ASP A 53 28.36 26.58 -63.38
CA ASP A 53 27.43 27.70 -63.21
C ASP A 53 27.31 28.10 -61.72
N TYR A 54 27.82 29.29 -61.39
CA TYR A 54 28.01 29.72 -60.00
C TYR A 54 26.77 30.44 -59.45
N HIS A 55 26.08 29.78 -58.52
CA HIS A 55 24.87 30.31 -57.86
C HIS A 55 25.13 30.88 -56.44
N GLY A 56 26.30 31.51 -56.22
CA GLY A 56 26.58 32.25 -54.97
C GLY A 56 27.10 31.44 -53.79
N ALA A 57 27.32 30.13 -53.94
CA ALA A 57 27.94 29.27 -52.93
C ALA A 57 29.19 28.58 -53.52
N ASN A 58 30.33 28.74 -52.85
CA ASN A 58 31.64 28.20 -53.26
C ASN A 58 32.18 27.10 -52.32
N GLY A 59 31.37 26.68 -51.34
CA GLY A 59 31.70 25.66 -50.36
C GLY A 59 31.16 24.28 -50.77
N VAL A 60 32.04 23.28 -50.73
CA VAL A 60 31.73 21.86 -50.98
C VAL A 60 32.09 21.03 -49.75
N TRP A 61 31.16 20.18 -49.29
CA TRP A 61 31.33 19.37 -48.10
C TRP A 61 31.36 17.88 -48.44
N VAL A 62 32.53 17.26 -48.30
CA VAL A 62 32.75 15.83 -48.52
C VAL A 62 32.56 15.10 -47.19
N SER A 63 31.50 14.30 -47.09
CA SER A 63 31.09 13.64 -45.83
C SER A 63 30.98 12.13 -46.00
N GLY A 64 31.17 11.41 -44.89
CA GLY A 64 31.17 9.94 -44.87
C GLY A 64 31.84 9.41 -43.59
N PHE A 65 31.53 8.17 -43.23
CA PHE A 65 32.12 7.45 -42.10
C PHE A 65 33.65 7.23 -42.23
N PHE A 66 34.27 6.67 -41.20
CA PHE A 66 35.71 6.41 -41.21
C PHE A 66 36.13 5.38 -42.28
N GLY A 67 37.24 5.62 -42.99
CA GLY A 67 37.71 4.73 -44.06
C GLY A 67 36.92 4.80 -45.38
N SER A 68 35.92 5.67 -45.51
CA SER A 68 35.05 5.76 -46.70
C SER A 68 35.68 6.36 -47.97
N GLY A 69 36.97 6.70 -47.96
CA GLY A 69 37.68 7.24 -49.14
C GLY A 69 37.54 8.75 -49.39
N LYS A 70 37.03 9.54 -48.44
CA LYS A 70 36.88 11.02 -48.58
C LYS A 70 38.14 11.73 -49.08
N SER A 71 39.27 11.51 -48.41
CA SER A 71 40.59 12.07 -48.76
C SER A 71 41.06 11.65 -50.15
N HIS A 72 40.68 10.45 -50.59
CA HIS A 72 40.99 9.94 -51.93
C HIS A 72 40.21 10.74 -52.98
N LEU A 73 38.88 10.87 -52.81
CA LEU A 73 38.06 11.72 -53.67
C LEU A 73 38.56 13.18 -53.66
N LEU A 74 38.98 13.70 -52.49
CA LEU A 74 39.55 15.04 -52.36
C LEU A 74 40.82 15.23 -53.23
N LYS A 75 41.79 14.30 -53.16
CA LYS A 75 43.01 14.35 -53.99
C LYS A 75 42.70 14.14 -55.47
N MET A 76 41.82 13.21 -55.82
CA MET A 76 41.41 12.99 -57.21
C MET A 76 40.78 14.25 -57.81
N LEU A 77 39.85 14.91 -57.09
CA LEU A 77 39.26 16.17 -57.55
C LEU A 77 40.29 17.30 -57.68
N ALA A 78 41.28 17.37 -56.78
CA ALA A 78 42.37 18.35 -56.89
C ALA A 78 43.19 18.18 -58.16
N LEU A 79 43.56 16.94 -58.52
CA LEU A 79 44.28 16.60 -59.75
C LEU A 79 43.44 16.83 -61.01
N LEU A 80 42.14 16.50 -60.95
CA LEU A 80 41.20 16.60 -62.07
C LEU A 80 40.89 18.05 -62.45
N LEU A 81 40.55 18.92 -61.50
CA LEU A 81 40.19 20.31 -61.81
C LEU A 81 41.37 21.17 -62.27
N GLU A 82 42.60 20.80 -61.89
CA GLU A 82 43.84 21.40 -62.43
C GLU A 82 44.27 20.75 -63.77
N ASN A 83 43.56 19.70 -64.21
CA ASN A 83 43.90 18.82 -65.33
C ASN A 83 45.37 18.38 -65.35
N ARG A 84 45.93 18.05 -64.17
CA ARG A 84 47.37 17.87 -64.01
C ARG A 84 47.89 16.79 -64.97
N SER A 85 48.99 17.10 -65.68
CA SER A 85 49.67 16.10 -66.53
C SER A 85 50.46 15.13 -65.64
N ILE A 86 50.28 13.84 -65.88
CA ILE A 86 50.86 12.73 -65.13
C ILE A 86 51.37 11.72 -66.17
N ASP A 87 52.68 11.47 -66.18
CA ASP A 87 53.38 10.56 -67.11
C ASP A 87 53.01 10.74 -68.59
N GLY A 88 52.78 12.01 -69.00
CA GLY A 88 52.45 12.39 -70.38
C GLY A 88 50.95 12.27 -70.75
N SER A 89 50.11 11.75 -69.87
CA SER A 89 48.65 11.77 -70.00
C SER A 89 48.05 12.92 -69.18
N SER A 90 46.84 13.40 -69.51
CA SER A 90 46.12 14.33 -68.62
C SER A 90 45.30 13.57 -67.58
N ALA A 91 45.08 14.18 -66.40
CA ALA A 91 44.24 13.60 -65.37
C ALA A 91 42.81 13.30 -65.88
N LEU A 92 42.28 14.14 -66.79
CA LEU A 92 41.01 13.93 -67.47
C LEU A 92 41.01 12.66 -68.33
N ASP A 93 42.06 12.40 -69.10
CA ASP A 93 42.15 11.21 -69.97
C ASP A 93 42.25 9.90 -69.19
N ILE A 94 42.94 9.91 -68.03
CA ILE A 94 43.06 8.75 -67.14
C ILE A 94 41.72 8.46 -66.43
N PHE A 95 40.90 9.50 -66.17
CA PHE A 95 39.66 9.37 -65.40
C PHE A 95 38.41 9.16 -66.27
N LEU A 96 38.36 9.70 -67.49
CA LEU A 96 37.23 9.56 -68.41
C LEU A 96 36.80 8.10 -68.65
N PRO A 97 37.68 7.08 -68.75
CA PRO A 97 37.29 5.68 -68.91
C PRO A 97 36.51 5.07 -67.72
N LYS A 98 36.53 5.71 -66.54
CA LYS A 98 35.89 5.21 -65.31
C LYS A 98 34.39 5.54 -65.23
N ILE A 99 33.95 6.51 -66.02
CA ILE A 99 32.53 6.84 -66.15
C ILE A 99 31.92 5.87 -67.18
N HIS A 100 30.73 5.33 -66.88
CA HIS A 100 30.02 4.41 -67.78
C HIS A 100 29.79 5.02 -69.17
N GLU A 101 29.76 4.17 -70.21
CA GLU A 101 29.61 4.60 -71.61
C GLU A 101 28.28 5.33 -71.88
N ASP A 102 27.22 4.91 -71.21
CA ASP A 102 25.89 5.54 -71.30
C ASP A 102 25.80 6.91 -70.60
N ASP A 103 26.69 7.21 -69.64
CA ASP A 103 26.70 8.49 -68.91
C ASP A 103 27.49 9.57 -69.67
N ALA A 104 26.92 9.96 -70.81
CA ALA A 104 27.40 11.07 -71.61
C ALA A 104 27.26 12.44 -70.88
N LEU A 105 26.37 12.54 -69.89
CA LEU A 105 26.06 13.80 -69.20
C LEU A 105 27.16 14.17 -68.20
N LEU A 106 27.53 13.25 -67.30
CA LEU A 106 28.66 13.44 -66.38
C LEU A 106 29.97 13.63 -67.15
N ARG A 107 30.19 12.88 -68.23
CA ARG A 107 31.35 13.06 -69.12
C ARG A 107 31.40 14.45 -69.77
N SER A 108 30.26 15.01 -70.16
CA SER A 108 30.19 16.38 -70.68
C SER A 108 30.48 17.41 -69.59
N LYS A 109 29.84 17.30 -68.42
CA LYS A 109 30.00 18.22 -67.29
C LYS A 109 31.44 18.23 -66.75
N LEU A 110 32.09 17.07 -66.65
CA LEU A 110 33.50 16.97 -66.26
C LEU A 110 34.40 17.68 -67.28
N LYS A 111 34.21 17.45 -68.59
CA LYS A 111 34.97 18.14 -69.64
C LYS A 111 34.78 19.66 -69.58
N GLN A 112 33.58 20.15 -69.29
CA GLN A 112 33.31 21.58 -69.14
C GLN A 112 33.97 22.19 -67.90
N ALA A 113 33.91 21.52 -66.74
CA ALA A 113 34.56 21.98 -65.51
C ALA A 113 36.09 22.02 -65.64
N VAL A 114 36.68 20.99 -66.24
CA VAL A 114 38.14 20.84 -66.43
C VAL A 114 38.68 21.74 -67.55
N ALA A 115 37.82 22.21 -68.46
CA ALA A 115 38.18 23.25 -69.44
C ALA A 115 38.32 24.66 -68.83
N ILE A 116 37.94 24.86 -67.56
CA ILE A 116 38.16 26.12 -66.84
C ILE A 116 39.58 26.10 -66.22
N PRO A 117 40.49 27.01 -66.58
CA PRO A 117 41.82 27.05 -66.00
C PRO A 117 41.76 27.19 -64.47
N SER A 118 42.34 26.25 -63.73
CA SER A 118 42.36 26.31 -62.27
C SER A 118 43.66 25.78 -61.67
N LYS A 119 43.89 26.12 -60.40
CA LYS A 119 44.98 25.56 -59.58
C LYS A 119 44.43 25.09 -58.24
N SER A 120 44.93 23.97 -57.76
CA SER A 120 44.47 23.28 -56.57
C SER A 120 45.52 23.35 -55.45
N ILE A 121 45.09 23.72 -54.24
CA ILE A 121 45.90 23.67 -53.02
C ILE A 121 45.34 22.56 -52.14
N LEU A 122 45.96 21.38 -52.18
CA LEU A 122 45.62 20.24 -51.33
C LEU A 122 46.44 20.30 -50.03
N PHE A 123 45.77 20.21 -48.88
CA PHE A 123 46.45 20.13 -47.58
C PHE A 123 45.59 19.48 -46.49
N ASN A 124 46.24 18.72 -45.61
CA ASN A 124 45.66 18.26 -44.35
C ASN A 124 45.74 19.39 -43.30
N ILE A 125 44.64 19.67 -42.59
CA ILE A 125 44.59 20.80 -41.65
C ILE A 125 45.42 20.54 -40.38
N ASP A 126 45.30 19.36 -39.77
CA ASP A 126 45.96 19.04 -38.49
C ASP A 126 47.49 18.96 -38.63
N GLN A 127 47.99 18.28 -39.68
CA GLN A 127 49.42 18.20 -39.98
C GLN A 127 50.06 19.58 -40.23
N LYS A 128 49.34 20.50 -40.87
CA LYS A 128 49.82 21.88 -41.09
C LYS A 128 49.65 22.76 -39.84
N ALA A 129 48.78 22.37 -38.88
CA ALA A 129 48.42 23.12 -37.67
C ALA A 129 49.30 22.83 -36.44
N ASP A 130 49.89 21.64 -36.28
CA ASP A 130 50.74 21.30 -35.10
C ASP A 130 51.97 22.21 -34.89
N ILE A 131 52.32 23.01 -35.90
CA ILE A 131 53.39 24.05 -35.84
C ILE A 131 52.88 25.35 -35.17
N ILE A 132 51.58 25.45 -34.88
CA ILE A 132 50.87 26.65 -34.42
C ILE A 132 50.05 26.30 -33.17
N SER A 133 49.95 27.23 -32.20
CA SER A 133 49.27 26.94 -30.93
C SER A 133 47.76 26.78 -31.12
N LYS A 134 47.24 25.54 -31.01
CA LYS A 134 45.82 25.18 -31.16
C LYS A 134 44.85 25.92 -30.21
N THR A 135 45.37 26.65 -29.23
CA THR A 135 44.62 27.52 -28.31
C THR A 135 44.23 28.89 -28.88
N GLN A 136 44.76 29.30 -30.03
CA GLN A 136 44.45 30.60 -30.65
C GLN A 136 43.20 30.52 -31.55
N ILE A 137 42.31 31.50 -31.42
CA ILE A 137 41.02 31.57 -32.14
C ILE A 137 41.25 31.59 -33.66
N ASP A 138 42.28 32.30 -34.12
CA ASP A 138 42.60 32.51 -35.53
C ASP A 138 43.40 31.37 -36.18
N ALA A 139 43.65 30.26 -35.45
CA ALA A 139 44.52 29.18 -35.91
C ALA A 139 44.10 28.62 -37.29
N LEU A 140 42.79 28.47 -37.56
CA LEU A 140 42.29 28.01 -38.86
C LEU A 140 42.65 28.98 -40.00
N LEU A 141 42.45 30.29 -39.81
CA LEU A 141 42.83 31.31 -40.80
C LEU A 141 44.34 31.29 -41.06
N SER A 142 45.14 31.10 -40.01
CA SER A 142 46.61 31.06 -40.12
C SER A 142 47.10 29.93 -41.04
N VAL A 143 46.40 28.79 -41.08
CA VAL A 143 46.74 27.66 -41.98
C VAL A 143 46.39 28.00 -43.42
N PHE A 144 45.21 28.57 -43.70
CA PHE A 144 44.82 29.03 -45.04
C PHE A 144 45.78 30.09 -45.60
N VAL A 145 46.17 31.07 -44.78
CA VAL A 145 47.17 32.10 -45.14
C VAL A 145 48.53 31.44 -45.41
N LYS A 146 48.97 30.51 -44.56
CA LYS A 146 50.23 29.77 -44.72
C LYS A 146 50.30 28.98 -46.03
N VAL A 147 49.30 28.17 -46.37
CA VAL A 147 49.32 27.36 -47.60
C VAL A 147 49.13 28.20 -48.86
N PHE A 148 48.38 29.30 -48.80
CA PHE A 148 48.30 30.26 -49.89
C PHE A 148 49.64 30.98 -50.12
N ASN A 149 50.34 31.37 -49.05
CA ASN A 149 51.70 31.92 -49.12
C ASN A 149 52.68 30.88 -49.72
N GLU A 150 52.66 29.63 -49.25
CA GLU A 150 53.47 28.52 -49.80
C GLU A 150 53.21 28.32 -51.30
N MET A 151 51.94 28.34 -51.76
CA MET A 151 51.55 28.23 -53.17
C MET A 151 52.08 29.40 -54.03
N CYS A 152 52.20 30.60 -53.45
CA CYS A 152 52.78 31.78 -54.10
C CYS A 152 54.31 31.82 -54.06
N GLY A 153 54.99 30.86 -53.41
CA GLY A 153 56.44 30.84 -53.21
C GLY A 153 56.95 31.60 -51.98
N TYR A 154 56.05 32.25 -51.23
CA TYR A 154 56.34 33.02 -50.02
C TYR A 154 56.54 32.13 -48.78
N PHE A 155 57.16 32.68 -47.75
CA PHE A 155 57.56 31.95 -46.54
C PHE A 155 56.39 31.71 -45.56
N GLY A 156 55.53 30.75 -45.87
CA GLY A 156 54.33 30.43 -45.08
C GLY A 156 54.56 30.11 -43.59
N LYS A 157 55.78 29.72 -43.18
CA LYS A 157 56.15 29.52 -41.76
C LYS A 157 56.04 30.79 -40.92
N GLN A 158 56.22 31.98 -41.50
CA GLN A 158 56.15 33.27 -40.78
C GLN A 158 55.46 34.34 -41.63
N GLY A 159 54.17 34.55 -41.37
CA GLY A 159 53.30 35.41 -42.19
C GLY A 159 53.79 36.85 -42.40
N TYR A 160 54.50 37.44 -41.42
CA TYR A 160 55.09 38.78 -41.56
C TYR A 160 56.24 38.83 -42.57
N ILE A 161 56.98 37.73 -42.77
CA ILE A 161 57.99 37.63 -43.84
C ILE A 161 57.29 37.47 -45.19
N ALA A 162 56.27 36.61 -45.28
CA ALA A 162 55.48 36.45 -46.50
C ALA A 162 54.79 37.76 -46.94
N GLN A 163 54.39 38.62 -45.99
CA GLN A 163 53.88 39.95 -46.31
C GLN A 163 54.98 40.90 -46.82
N PHE A 164 56.17 40.90 -46.22
CA PHE A 164 57.34 41.63 -46.74
C PHE A 164 57.73 41.19 -48.16
N GLU A 165 57.75 39.89 -48.43
CA GLU A 165 58.02 39.34 -49.78
C GLU A 165 56.95 39.77 -50.79
N ARG A 166 55.66 39.70 -50.41
CA ARG A 166 54.51 40.16 -51.21
C ARG A 166 54.56 41.66 -51.50
N ASP A 167 54.92 42.48 -50.52
CA ASP A 167 54.98 43.93 -50.69
C ASP A 167 56.14 44.34 -51.60
N LEU A 168 57.21 43.53 -51.71
CA LEU A 168 58.24 43.66 -52.74
C LEU A 168 57.81 43.12 -54.12
N ASP A 169 57.06 42.01 -54.18
CA ASP A 169 56.51 41.46 -55.43
C ASP A 169 55.52 42.43 -56.09
N SER A 170 54.64 43.05 -55.29
CA SER A 170 53.69 44.07 -55.76
C SER A 170 54.34 45.32 -56.36
N ARG A 171 55.66 45.50 -56.16
CA ARG A 171 56.48 46.60 -56.68
C ARG A 171 57.46 46.16 -57.77
N GLU A 172 57.44 44.88 -58.15
CA GLU A 172 58.40 44.26 -59.08
C GLU A 172 59.86 44.27 -58.55
N GLN A 173 60.04 44.44 -57.23
CA GLN A 173 61.35 44.54 -56.57
C GLN A 173 61.84 43.24 -55.92
N PHE A 174 61.02 42.18 -55.87
CA PHE A 174 61.35 40.97 -55.12
C PHE A 174 62.51 40.16 -55.72
N ASP A 175 62.60 40.02 -57.04
CA ASP A 175 63.75 39.35 -57.67
C ASP A 175 65.05 40.13 -57.45
N ALA A 176 65.03 41.46 -57.64
CA ALA A 176 66.16 42.33 -57.34
C ALA A 176 66.59 42.26 -55.86
N PHE A 177 65.65 42.09 -54.92
CA PHE A 177 65.96 41.87 -53.51
C PHE A 177 66.65 40.52 -53.28
N LYS A 178 66.17 39.43 -53.91
CA LYS A 178 66.80 38.11 -53.81
C LYS A 178 68.23 38.14 -54.34
N ASP A 179 68.48 38.81 -55.48
CA ASP A 179 69.81 38.99 -56.04
C ASP A 179 70.73 39.83 -55.14
N ALA A 180 70.25 40.99 -54.65
CA ALA A 180 71.01 41.82 -53.71
C ALA A 180 71.34 41.07 -52.41
N TYR A 181 70.39 40.30 -51.87
CA TYR A 181 70.60 39.45 -50.70
C TYR A 181 71.60 38.31 -50.99
N GLN A 182 71.50 37.62 -52.13
CA GLN A 182 72.43 36.58 -52.56
C GLN A 182 73.87 37.12 -52.72
N ILE A 183 74.04 38.36 -53.20
CA ILE A 183 75.34 39.03 -53.31
C ILE A 183 75.91 39.39 -51.92
N ILE A 184 75.08 39.94 -51.03
CA ILE A 184 75.52 40.43 -49.70
C ILE A 184 75.75 39.28 -48.71
N ALA A 185 74.81 38.34 -48.62
CA ALA A 185 74.83 37.24 -47.64
C ALA A 185 75.49 35.95 -48.16
N LYS A 186 75.80 35.88 -49.46
CA LYS A 186 76.38 34.71 -50.15
C LYS A 186 75.54 33.43 -50.06
N LYS A 187 74.23 33.55 -49.82
CA LYS A 187 73.27 32.44 -49.77
C LYS A 187 71.91 32.88 -50.33
N PRO A 188 71.11 31.95 -50.89
CA PRO A 188 69.81 32.30 -51.47
C PRO A 188 68.84 32.79 -50.40
N TRP A 189 67.96 33.71 -50.80
CA TRP A 189 66.94 34.27 -49.91
C TRP A 189 66.04 33.19 -49.31
N GLU A 190 65.76 32.14 -50.07
CA GLU A 190 64.98 30.96 -49.69
C GLU A 190 65.55 30.26 -48.46
N ARG A 191 66.88 30.39 -48.21
CA ARG A 191 67.57 29.95 -46.99
C ARG A 191 67.79 31.08 -45.99
N GLY A 192 68.00 32.31 -46.45
CA GLY A 192 68.12 33.50 -45.59
C GLY A 192 66.88 33.74 -44.73
N ARG A 193 65.69 33.58 -45.31
CA ARG A 193 64.39 33.74 -44.65
C ARG A 193 64.13 32.74 -43.52
N GLU A 194 64.73 31.54 -43.59
CA GLU A 194 64.69 30.57 -42.47
C GLU A 194 65.50 31.04 -41.25
N GLN A 195 66.40 32.02 -41.42
CA GLN A 195 67.36 32.50 -40.41
C GLN A 195 67.23 34.02 -40.16
N ALA A 196 66.05 34.60 -40.42
CA ALA A 196 65.83 36.05 -40.49
C ALA A 196 66.34 36.88 -39.29
N LEU A 197 66.36 36.31 -38.08
CA LEU A 197 66.95 36.95 -36.88
C LEU A 197 68.46 37.17 -37.02
N LEU A 198 69.19 36.12 -37.42
CA LEU A 198 70.65 36.16 -37.64
C LEU A 198 71.00 37.01 -38.87
N GLU A 199 70.14 36.98 -39.89
CA GLU A 199 70.34 37.65 -41.17
C GLU A 199 69.83 39.09 -41.23
N SER A 200 69.22 39.59 -40.16
CA SER A 200 68.64 40.94 -40.04
C SER A 200 69.54 42.06 -40.57
N GLY A 201 70.86 41.99 -40.33
CA GLY A 201 71.85 42.96 -40.81
C GLY A 201 72.19 42.86 -42.31
N ASN A 202 71.98 41.72 -42.95
CA ASN A 202 72.14 41.53 -44.40
C ASN A 202 70.84 41.87 -45.13
N ILE A 203 69.69 41.50 -44.56
CA ILE A 203 68.35 41.84 -45.03
C ILE A 203 68.17 43.35 -45.11
N ALA A 204 68.57 44.10 -44.07
CA ALA A 204 68.53 45.55 -44.07
C ALA A 204 69.38 46.19 -45.19
N LYS A 205 70.57 45.64 -45.49
CA LYS A 205 71.42 46.12 -46.59
C LYS A 205 70.80 45.85 -47.96
N ALA A 206 70.29 44.63 -48.18
CA ALA A 206 69.66 44.25 -49.44
C ALA A 206 68.39 45.09 -49.71
N TYR A 207 67.58 45.32 -48.67
CA TYR A 207 66.40 46.19 -48.76
C TYR A 207 66.80 47.66 -49.04
N ALA A 208 67.75 48.24 -48.31
CA ALA A 208 68.25 49.59 -48.58
C ALA A 208 68.79 49.75 -50.01
N GLN A 209 69.51 48.74 -50.52
CA GLN A 209 70.08 48.73 -51.87
C GLN A 209 69.01 48.76 -52.97
N ILE A 210 67.84 48.11 -52.78
CA ILE A 210 66.77 48.07 -53.79
C ILE A 210 65.74 49.19 -53.65
N THR A 211 65.50 49.74 -52.45
CA THR A 211 64.53 50.82 -52.23
C THR A 211 65.14 52.22 -52.27
N GLY A 212 66.46 52.34 -52.12
CA GLY A 212 67.14 53.63 -51.99
C GLY A 212 66.96 54.29 -50.61
N GLU A 213 66.39 53.59 -49.63
CA GLU A 213 66.33 54.04 -48.23
C GLU A 213 67.72 54.01 -47.58
N ASP A 214 67.93 54.83 -46.54
CA ASP A 214 69.16 54.80 -45.76
C ASP A 214 69.33 53.44 -45.02
N PRO A 215 70.51 52.79 -45.07
CA PRO A 215 70.76 51.51 -44.39
C PRO A 215 70.51 51.50 -42.88
N THR A 216 70.52 52.66 -42.21
CA THR A 216 70.17 52.80 -40.79
C THR A 216 68.66 52.76 -40.56
N LEU A 217 67.85 53.27 -41.49
CA LEU A 217 66.38 53.25 -41.43
C LEU A 217 65.81 51.88 -41.83
N ALA A 218 66.48 51.18 -42.75
CA ALA A 218 66.18 49.81 -43.15
C ALA A 218 66.47 48.77 -42.03
N LYS A 219 67.28 49.12 -41.02
CA LYS A 219 67.61 48.23 -39.91
C LYS A 219 66.37 47.90 -39.09
N GLY A 220 66.11 46.61 -38.88
CA GLY A 220 64.90 46.13 -38.20
C GLY A 220 63.63 46.21 -39.04
N ILE A 221 63.71 46.29 -40.38
CA ILE A 221 62.52 46.30 -41.26
C ILE A 221 61.58 45.12 -40.98
N LEU A 222 62.10 43.90 -40.83
CA LEU A 222 61.29 42.73 -40.50
C LEU A 222 60.68 42.78 -39.08
N ASP A 223 61.28 43.50 -38.14
CA ASP A 223 60.70 43.71 -36.80
C ASP A 223 59.52 44.69 -36.85
N LYS A 224 59.57 45.71 -37.73
CA LYS A 224 58.42 46.59 -38.03
C LYS A 224 57.26 45.76 -38.60
N TYR A 225 57.52 44.95 -39.64
CA TYR A 225 56.53 44.02 -40.19
C TYR A 225 55.98 43.06 -39.13
N ARG A 226 56.85 42.43 -38.33
CA ARG A 226 56.44 41.51 -37.24
C ARG A 226 55.55 42.17 -36.18
N THR A 227 55.75 43.46 -35.90
CA THR A 227 54.96 44.22 -34.92
C THR A 227 53.63 44.70 -35.49
N GLN A 228 53.56 44.97 -36.80
CA GLN A 228 52.36 45.46 -37.49
C GLN A 228 51.51 44.35 -38.11
N TYR A 229 52.04 43.13 -38.26
CA TYR A 229 51.37 42.02 -38.93
C TYR A 229 50.17 41.50 -38.13
N SER A 230 48.99 41.83 -38.65
CA SER A 230 47.73 41.16 -38.38
C SER A 230 47.02 40.94 -39.70
N VAL A 231 46.25 39.85 -39.82
CA VAL A 231 45.51 39.50 -41.05
C VAL A 231 44.13 39.02 -40.63
N SER A 232 43.09 39.72 -41.06
CA SER A 232 41.71 39.29 -40.88
C SER A 232 41.26 38.34 -42.00
N ILE A 233 40.09 37.74 -41.81
CA ILE A 233 39.43 36.92 -42.84
C ILE A 233 39.04 37.76 -44.08
N GLU A 234 38.82 39.07 -43.92
CA GLU A 234 38.59 39.97 -45.05
C GLU A 234 39.90 40.29 -45.79
N ASP A 235 41.00 40.53 -45.07
CA ASP A 235 42.32 40.76 -45.67
C ASP A 235 42.79 39.57 -46.49
N PHE A 236 42.60 38.35 -45.98
CA PHE A 236 42.88 37.12 -46.73
C PHE A 236 42.01 37.02 -48.00
N GLY A 237 40.72 37.34 -47.91
CA GLY A 237 39.83 37.38 -49.08
C GLY A 237 40.26 38.41 -50.13
N ASN A 238 40.73 39.58 -49.69
CA ASN A 238 41.30 40.61 -50.56
C ASN A 238 42.65 40.16 -51.18
N GLN A 239 43.52 39.47 -50.42
CA GLN A 239 44.80 38.93 -50.90
C GLN A 239 44.60 37.86 -51.98
N VAL A 240 43.67 36.92 -51.78
CA VAL A 240 43.32 35.89 -52.77
C VAL A 240 42.73 36.53 -54.02
N LYS A 241 41.84 37.53 -53.88
CA LYS A 241 41.31 38.30 -55.02
C LYS A 241 42.42 39.00 -55.80
N ALA A 242 43.33 39.70 -55.13
CA ALA A 242 44.42 40.43 -55.78
C ALA A 242 45.38 39.50 -56.54
N TRP A 243 45.58 38.27 -56.07
CA TRP A 243 46.32 37.25 -56.81
C TRP A 243 45.53 36.71 -58.02
N LEU A 244 44.23 36.43 -57.85
CA LEU A 244 43.33 36.01 -58.94
C LEU A 244 43.17 37.08 -60.03
N ASP A 245 43.25 38.36 -59.68
CA ASP A 245 43.20 39.48 -60.62
C ASP A 245 44.52 39.66 -61.43
N LYS A 246 45.60 38.96 -61.06
CA LYS A 246 46.81 38.77 -61.90
C LYS A 246 46.70 37.57 -62.88
N GLN A 247 45.68 36.72 -62.75
CA GLN A 247 45.53 35.49 -63.55
C GLN A 247 44.64 35.68 -64.80
N PRO A 248 44.60 34.72 -65.75
CA PRO A 248 43.71 34.78 -66.91
C PRO A 248 42.23 34.93 -66.55
N ALA A 249 41.43 35.44 -67.49
CA ALA A 249 39.98 35.53 -67.33
C ALA A 249 39.36 34.15 -67.02
N ASN A 250 38.40 34.13 -66.10
CA ASN A 250 37.75 32.94 -65.55
C ASN A 250 38.66 31.94 -64.79
N PHE A 251 39.93 32.27 -64.53
CA PHE A 251 40.83 31.41 -63.74
C PHE A 251 40.30 31.18 -62.31
N ARG A 252 40.51 29.97 -61.78
CA ARG A 252 40.01 29.56 -60.44
C ARG A 252 41.09 29.06 -59.49
N LEU A 253 40.91 29.32 -58.20
CA LEU A 253 41.72 28.75 -57.12
C LEU A 253 40.86 27.85 -56.24
N ASN A 254 41.26 26.58 -56.11
CA ASN A 254 40.53 25.57 -55.35
C ASN A 254 41.33 25.20 -54.07
N PHE A 255 40.78 25.46 -52.90
CA PHE A 255 41.35 24.99 -51.63
C PHE A 255 40.73 23.63 -51.27
N PHE A 256 41.54 22.58 -51.25
CA PHE A 256 41.15 21.21 -50.90
C PHE A 256 41.70 20.88 -49.50
N VAL A 257 40.82 20.86 -48.50
CA VAL A 257 41.19 20.80 -47.08
C VAL A 257 40.75 19.48 -46.45
N ASP A 258 41.73 18.66 -46.04
CA ASP A 258 41.45 17.37 -45.43
C ASP A 258 41.38 17.43 -43.89
N GLU A 259 40.58 16.53 -43.31
CA GLU A 259 40.35 16.30 -41.87
C GLU A 259 39.73 17.46 -41.07
N VAL A 260 39.19 18.47 -41.75
CA VAL A 260 38.45 19.62 -41.18
C VAL A 260 37.40 19.22 -40.13
N GLY A 261 36.72 18.10 -40.33
CA GLY A 261 35.72 17.60 -39.37
C GLY A 261 36.28 17.24 -37.98
N GLN A 262 37.52 16.76 -37.87
CA GLN A 262 38.13 16.40 -36.58
C GLN A 262 38.64 17.64 -35.84
N TYR A 263 39.40 18.48 -36.54
CA TYR A 263 39.97 19.74 -36.01
C TYR A 263 38.93 20.68 -35.38
N ILE A 264 37.68 20.61 -35.83
CA ILE A 264 36.58 21.48 -35.37
C ILE A 264 35.67 20.78 -34.34
N ALA A 265 35.76 19.45 -34.15
CA ALA A 265 34.82 18.67 -33.33
C ALA A 265 34.74 19.13 -31.86
N GLU A 266 35.85 19.61 -31.29
CA GLU A 266 35.92 20.10 -29.90
C GLU A 266 35.74 21.64 -29.78
N ASN A 267 35.58 22.40 -30.88
CA ASN A 267 35.55 23.87 -30.84
C ASN A 267 34.66 24.53 -31.91
N THR A 268 33.45 24.92 -31.50
CA THR A 268 32.44 25.58 -32.35
C THR A 268 32.91 26.87 -33.03
N LYS A 269 33.84 27.63 -32.42
CA LYS A 269 34.33 28.90 -32.99
C LYS A 269 35.15 28.67 -34.27
N LEU A 270 35.85 27.54 -34.37
CA LEU A 270 36.59 27.19 -35.59
C LEU A 270 35.65 26.92 -36.77
N MET A 271 34.43 26.40 -36.51
CA MET A 271 33.40 26.24 -37.54
C MET A 271 32.92 27.60 -38.08
N THR A 272 32.66 28.55 -37.18
CA THR A 272 32.28 29.91 -37.57
C THR A 272 33.39 30.59 -38.39
N ASN A 273 34.65 30.41 -38.00
CA ASN A 273 35.78 30.96 -38.75
C ASN A 273 35.89 30.35 -40.17
N LEU A 274 35.72 29.03 -40.33
CA LEU A 274 35.69 28.39 -41.66
C LEU A 274 34.54 28.93 -42.53
N GLN A 275 33.34 29.09 -41.95
CA GLN A 275 32.20 29.69 -42.64
C GLN A 275 32.53 31.11 -43.13
N THR A 276 33.12 31.94 -42.26
CA THR A 276 33.48 33.33 -42.60
C THR A 276 34.57 33.38 -43.68
N VAL A 277 35.52 32.44 -43.72
CA VAL A 277 36.52 32.34 -44.80
C VAL A 277 35.86 32.00 -46.14
N ALA A 278 34.95 31.02 -46.16
CA ALA A 278 34.20 30.67 -47.37
C ALA A 278 33.35 31.85 -47.89
N GLU A 279 32.64 32.53 -46.99
CA GLU A 279 31.78 33.69 -47.30
C GLU A 279 32.58 34.93 -47.76
N SER A 280 33.74 35.17 -47.16
CA SER A 280 34.71 36.19 -47.62
C SER A 280 35.17 35.90 -49.05
N LEU A 281 35.61 34.67 -49.34
CA LEU A 281 36.03 34.28 -50.69
C LEU A 281 34.87 34.31 -51.70
N ALA A 282 33.67 33.87 -51.34
CA ALA A 282 32.48 33.92 -52.19
C ALA A 282 32.16 35.36 -52.63
N THR A 283 32.23 36.29 -51.67
CA THR A 283 31.89 37.71 -51.86
C THR A 283 32.99 38.46 -52.63
N LYS A 284 34.26 38.26 -52.25
CA LYS A 284 35.40 38.98 -52.84
C LYS A 284 35.82 38.43 -54.20
N CYS A 285 35.78 37.11 -54.38
CA CYS A 285 36.30 36.45 -55.59
C CYS A 285 35.20 36.04 -56.59
N GLN A 286 33.92 36.12 -56.22
CA GLN A 286 32.75 35.91 -57.10
C GLN A 286 32.82 34.58 -57.88
N GLY A 287 32.97 33.46 -57.15
CA GLY A 287 33.04 32.12 -57.75
C GLY A 287 34.39 31.71 -58.34
N ARG A 288 35.40 32.61 -58.37
CA ARG A 288 36.79 32.26 -58.75
C ARG A 288 37.61 31.59 -57.62
N ALA A 289 37.09 31.54 -56.39
CA ALA A 289 37.76 30.87 -55.28
C ALA A 289 36.81 29.89 -54.59
N TRP A 290 37.20 28.61 -54.53
CA TRP A 290 36.40 27.50 -54.01
C TRP A 290 37.05 26.86 -52.78
N ILE A 291 36.23 26.36 -51.85
CA ILE A 291 36.68 25.57 -50.70
C ILE A 291 35.96 24.22 -50.71
N ILE A 292 36.73 23.13 -50.79
CA ILE A 292 36.28 21.75 -50.71
C ILE A 292 36.89 21.15 -49.44
N VAL A 293 36.05 20.69 -48.50
CA VAL A 293 36.51 20.14 -47.21
C VAL A 293 36.04 18.71 -46.97
N THR A 294 36.82 17.92 -46.22
CA THR A 294 36.35 16.61 -45.71
C THR A 294 35.95 16.67 -44.23
N ALA A 295 34.89 15.92 -43.89
CA ALA A 295 34.44 15.74 -42.50
C ALA A 295 33.82 14.36 -42.28
N GLN A 296 33.69 13.97 -41.01
CA GLN A 296 32.98 12.75 -40.63
C GLN A 296 31.45 12.94 -40.70
N GLU A 297 30.72 11.84 -40.90
CA GLU A 297 29.24 11.84 -41.02
C GLU A 297 28.51 12.23 -39.71
N ASP A 298 29.04 11.84 -38.56
CA ASP A 298 28.38 11.91 -37.26
C ASP A 298 28.42 13.31 -36.60
N MET A 299 28.05 14.35 -37.35
CA MET A 299 27.86 15.69 -36.77
C MET A 299 26.60 15.77 -35.89
N ASN A 300 25.67 14.82 -36.04
CA ASN A 300 24.43 14.74 -35.27
C ASN A 300 24.61 14.24 -33.83
N SER A 301 25.68 13.49 -33.51
CA SER A 301 25.97 13.09 -32.13
C SER A 301 26.53 14.26 -31.33
N VAL A 302 27.40 15.07 -31.94
CA VAL A 302 27.94 16.32 -31.37
C VAL A 302 26.82 17.33 -31.07
N LEU A 303 25.69 17.28 -31.81
CA LEU A 303 24.49 18.09 -31.56
C LEU A 303 23.67 17.67 -30.32
N GLY A 304 23.92 16.50 -29.73
CA GLY A 304 23.11 15.97 -28.62
C GLY A 304 23.14 16.82 -27.34
N ASP A 305 24.31 17.34 -26.97
CA ASP A 305 24.51 18.19 -25.79
C ASP A 305 24.38 19.70 -26.08
N MET A 306 23.92 20.08 -27.28
CA MET A 306 23.89 21.49 -27.69
C MET A 306 22.60 22.23 -27.33
N SER A 307 22.75 23.49 -26.94
CA SER A 307 21.62 24.39 -26.73
C SER A 307 20.91 24.72 -28.07
N LYS A 308 19.60 24.99 -28.00
CA LYS A 308 18.77 25.35 -29.17
C LYS A 308 19.34 26.51 -30.01
N GLN A 309 20.15 27.37 -29.42
CA GLN A 309 20.78 28.51 -30.09
C GLN A 309 21.89 28.06 -31.05
N GLN A 310 22.71 27.08 -30.66
CA GLN A 310 23.82 26.54 -31.45
C GLN A 310 23.32 25.76 -32.69
N SER A 311 22.20 25.03 -32.57
CA SER A 311 21.56 24.35 -33.71
C SER A 311 21.09 25.30 -34.82
N ASN A 312 20.70 26.53 -34.47
CA ASN A 312 20.27 27.53 -35.46
C ASN A 312 21.46 28.08 -36.27
N ASP A 313 22.61 28.30 -35.64
CA ASP A 313 23.81 28.75 -36.36
C ASP A 313 24.40 27.64 -37.23
N PHE A 314 24.34 26.38 -36.79
CA PHE A 314 24.68 25.22 -37.63
C PHE A 314 23.82 25.13 -38.90
N THR A 315 22.54 25.52 -38.82
CA THR A 315 21.63 25.55 -39.98
C THR A 315 22.02 26.64 -41.00
N LYS A 316 22.65 27.74 -40.56
CA LYS A 316 23.21 28.77 -41.45
C LYS A 316 24.51 28.31 -42.13
N ILE A 317 25.39 27.64 -41.39
CA ILE A 317 26.63 27.03 -41.92
C ILE A 317 26.27 26.06 -43.06
N GLN A 318 25.25 25.23 -42.85
CA GLN A 318 24.74 24.27 -43.82
C GLN A 318 24.27 24.87 -45.17
N ALA A 319 23.96 26.18 -45.22
CA ALA A 319 23.57 26.89 -46.44
C ALA A 319 24.78 27.50 -47.20
N ARG A 320 25.95 27.64 -46.57
CA ARG A 320 27.20 28.07 -47.22
C ARG A 320 27.91 26.91 -47.92
N PHE A 321 27.81 25.71 -47.33
CA PHE A 321 28.26 24.45 -47.92
C PHE A 321 27.07 23.66 -48.51
N ALA A 322 26.43 24.26 -49.52
CA ALA A 322 25.25 23.69 -50.17
C ALA A 322 25.57 22.42 -50.97
N ASN A 323 26.73 22.36 -51.63
CA ASN A 323 27.16 21.21 -52.42
C ASN A 323 27.72 20.12 -51.48
N ARG A 324 27.09 18.94 -51.46
CA ARG A 324 27.47 17.85 -50.55
C ARG A 324 27.77 16.56 -51.30
N LEU A 325 29.03 16.12 -51.20
CA LEU A 325 29.49 14.83 -51.68
C LEU A 325 29.43 13.87 -50.49
N LYS A 326 28.34 13.11 -50.37
CA LYS A 326 28.17 12.11 -49.32
C LYS A 326 28.61 10.74 -49.84
N LEU A 327 29.55 10.10 -49.15
CA LEU A 327 30.01 8.74 -49.41
C LEU A 327 29.37 7.80 -48.38
N THR A 328 28.68 6.77 -48.85
CA THR A 328 27.88 5.84 -48.04
C THR A 328 28.51 4.45 -47.94
N SER A 329 27.86 3.54 -47.20
CA SER A 329 28.28 2.15 -47.06
C SER A 329 28.31 1.38 -48.39
N ALA A 330 27.41 1.73 -49.31
CA ALA A 330 27.32 1.13 -50.64
C ALA A 330 28.58 1.42 -51.46
N ASP A 331 29.10 2.65 -51.42
CA ASP A 331 30.30 3.05 -52.15
C ASP A 331 31.51 2.17 -51.78
N VAL A 332 31.71 1.87 -50.49
CA VAL A 332 32.88 1.08 -50.06
C VAL A 332 32.74 -0.39 -50.45
N ALA A 333 31.53 -0.96 -50.40
CA ALA A 333 31.28 -2.30 -50.92
C ALA A 333 31.55 -2.36 -52.44
N GLU A 334 31.09 -1.36 -53.20
CA GLU A 334 31.31 -1.26 -54.65
C GLU A 334 32.80 -1.07 -55.00
N VAL A 335 33.55 -0.25 -54.22
CA VAL A 335 35.00 -0.10 -54.36
C VAL A 335 35.73 -1.42 -54.11
N ILE A 336 35.35 -2.20 -53.10
CA ILE A 336 35.95 -3.52 -52.84
C ILE A 336 35.62 -4.48 -54.01
N GLN A 337 34.37 -4.52 -54.45
CA GLN A 337 33.92 -5.34 -55.58
C GLN A 337 34.70 -5.01 -56.86
N LYS A 338 34.73 -3.75 -57.30
CA LYS A 338 35.38 -3.32 -58.55
C LYS A 338 36.91 -3.30 -58.46
N ARG A 339 37.53 -2.86 -57.36
CA ARG A 339 39.01 -2.72 -57.24
C ARG A 339 39.73 -4.00 -56.80
N LEU A 340 39.15 -4.78 -55.88
CA LEU A 340 39.78 -5.98 -55.34
C LEU A 340 39.22 -7.27 -55.97
N LEU A 341 37.90 -7.37 -56.15
CA LEU A 341 37.23 -8.64 -56.42
C LEU A 341 36.82 -8.87 -57.88
N THR A 342 37.10 -7.95 -58.81
CA THR A 342 36.80 -8.14 -60.25
C THR A 342 37.40 -9.45 -60.75
N LYS A 343 36.59 -10.27 -61.42
CA LYS A 343 36.94 -11.61 -61.90
C LYS A 343 37.43 -11.58 -63.35
N ASN A 344 38.23 -12.56 -63.73
CA ASN A 344 38.49 -12.88 -65.14
C ASN A 344 37.41 -13.83 -65.68
N ASP A 345 37.30 -13.96 -67.01
CA ASP A 345 36.25 -14.72 -67.70
C ASP A 345 36.12 -16.16 -67.18
N SER A 346 37.24 -16.86 -66.97
CA SER A 346 37.25 -18.23 -66.45
C SER A 346 36.77 -18.33 -65.00
N GLY A 347 36.98 -17.27 -64.21
CA GLY A 347 36.39 -17.12 -62.89
C GLY A 347 34.89 -16.90 -62.93
N VAL A 348 34.36 -16.15 -63.91
CA VAL A 348 32.92 -15.92 -64.07
C VAL A 348 32.18 -17.22 -64.40
N ASP A 349 32.66 -18.00 -65.37
CA ASP A 349 32.04 -19.29 -65.75
C ASP A 349 32.08 -20.32 -64.60
N LEU A 350 33.18 -20.36 -63.84
CA LEU A 350 33.30 -21.25 -62.69
C LEU A 350 32.35 -20.83 -61.56
N LEU A 351 32.21 -19.54 -61.28
CA LEU A 351 31.31 -19.03 -60.24
C LEU A 351 29.83 -19.16 -60.63
N LYS A 352 29.50 -19.05 -61.92
CA LYS A 352 28.17 -19.41 -62.43
C LYS A 352 27.82 -20.87 -62.11
N THR A 353 28.76 -21.79 -62.30
CA THR A 353 28.57 -23.21 -61.96
C THR A 353 28.35 -23.41 -60.45
N VAL A 354 29.01 -22.64 -59.58
CA VAL A 354 28.78 -22.68 -58.12
C VAL A 354 27.42 -22.06 -57.74
N TYR A 355 27.05 -20.94 -58.38
CA TYR A 355 25.77 -20.26 -58.17
C TYR A 355 24.59 -21.16 -58.51
N ASP A 356 24.59 -21.77 -59.70
CA ASP A 356 23.50 -22.65 -60.17
C ASP A 356 23.31 -23.88 -59.25
N GLN A 357 24.37 -24.34 -58.57
CA GLN A 357 24.31 -25.43 -57.59
C GLN A 357 23.81 -24.98 -56.20
N GLN A 358 24.05 -23.73 -55.80
CA GLN A 358 23.90 -23.29 -54.40
C GLN A 358 22.84 -22.19 -54.17
N PHE A 359 22.30 -21.57 -55.22
CA PHE A 359 21.34 -20.47 -55.14
C PHE A 359 20.13 -20.80 -54.23
N ASN A 360 19.55 -21.99 -54.38
CA ASN A 360 18.43 -22.45 -53.56
C ASN A 360 18.78 -22.58 -52.06
N ASN A 361 20.06 -22.80 -51.74
CA ASN A 361 20.57 -22.95 -50.37
C ASN A 361 20.92 -21.59 -49.74
N PHE A 362 21.19 -20.53 -50.52
CA PHE A 362 21.65 -19.23 -50.01
C PHE A 362 20.73 -18.65 -48.93
N LYS A 363 19.42 -18.86 -49.02
CA LYS A 363 18.48 -18.45 -47.98
C LYS A 363 18.75 -19.20 -46.67
N THR A 364 18.76 -20.53 -46.69
CA THR A 364 19.03 -21.38 -45.51
C THR A 364 20.43 -21.15 -44.93
N LEU A 365 21.43 -20.86 -45.75
CA LEU A 365 22.80 -20.58 -45.31
C LEU A 365 22.91 -19.21 -44.62
N PHE A 366 22.39 -18.14 -45.23
CA PHE A 366 22.71 -16.75 -44.85
C PHE A 366 21.56 -15.94 -44.22
N GLU A 367 20.35 -16.48 -44.06
CA GLU A 367 19.22 -15.76 -43.42
C GLU A 367 19.34 -15.73 -41.87
N PHE A 368 19.38 -14.53 -41.32
CA PHE A 368 19.35 -14.25 -39.88
C PHE A 368 17.89 -14.23 -39.39
N ALA A 369 17.56 -15.05 -38.39
CA ALA A 369 16.16 -15.35 -38.05
C ALA A 369 15.55 -14.45 -36.95
N ASP A 370 16.39 -13.88 -36.08
CA ASP A 370 15.97 -13.52 -34.72
C ASP A 370 15.42 -12.07 -34.57
N GLY A 371 14.90 -11.49 -35.65
CA GLY A 371 14.35 -10.12 -35.66
C GLY A 371 15.39 -9.04 -35.33
N GLY A 372 16.63 -9.20 -35.80
CA GLY A 372 17.63 -8.13 -35.87
C GLY A 372 17.51 -7.33 -37.17
N GLN A 373 18.55 -6.57 -37.53
CA GLN A 373 18.59 -5.91 -38.85
C GLN A 373 18.62 -6.95 -39.99
N HIS A 374 17.73 -6.77 -40.98
CA HIS A 374 17.68 -7.64 -42.16
C HIS A 374 18.85 -7.31 -43.12
N TYR A 375 19.94 -8.06 -43.02
CA TYR A 375 21.05 -7.99 -43.97
C TYR A 375 20.64 -8.52 -45.36
N GLN A 376 21.21 -7.95 -46.42
CA GLN A 376 20.96 -8.42 -47.78
C GLN A 376 21.76 -9.71 -48.07
N ASN A 377 21.15 -10.59 -48.88
CA ASN A 377 21.77 -11.81 -49.39
C ASN A 377 22.27 -11.55 -50.83
N PHE A 378 22.80 -12.59 -51.50
CA PHE A 378 23.02 -12.53 -52.95
C PHE A 378 21.69 -12.25 -53.68
N ARG A 379 21.73 -11.36 -54.69
CA ARG A 379 20.54 -10.88 -55.43
C ARG A 379 20.32 -11.71 -56.69
N ASP A 380 21.41 -11.91 -57.41
CA ASP A 380 21.52 -12.46 -58.75
C ASP A 380 22.96 -13.02 -58.93
N LEU A 381 23.21 -13.61 -60.11
CA LEU A 381 24.51 -14.18 -60.47
C LEU A 381 25.63 -13.13 -60.51
N GLU A 382 25.34 -11.91 -60.95
CA GLU A 382 26.32 -10.83 -61.04
C GLU A 382 26.76 -10.39 -59.64
N HIS A 383 25.81 -10.15 -58.73
CA HIS A 383 26.07 -9.80 -57.34
C HIS A 383 26.87 -10.88 -56.60
N PHE A 384 26.59 -12.16 -56.89
CA PHE A 384 27.43 -13.27 -56.40
C PHE A 384 28.85 -13.19 -56.95
N THR A 385 29.01 -13.04 -58.26
CA THR A 385 30.30 -12.99 -58.94
C THR A 385 31.18 -11.82 -58.45
N TYR A 386 30.58 -10.64 -58.21
CA TYR A 386 31.28 -9.47 -57.70
C TYR A 386 31.63 -9.56 -56.20
N CYS A 387 30.80 -10.19 -55.37
CA CYS A 387 31.06 -10.30 -53.92
C CYS A 387 31.99 -11.47 -53.54
N TYR A 388 31.91 -12.60 -54.24
CA TYR A 388 32.66 -13.82 -53.89
C TYR A 388 34.18 -13.56 -53.81
N PRO A 389 34.93 -14.06 -52.79
CA PRO A 389 34.55 -15.05 -51.77
C PRO A 389 33.84 -14.50 -50.52
N PHE A 390 33.45 -13.22 -50.51
CA PHE A 390 32.72 -12.58 -49.41
C PHE A 390 31.20 -12.69 -49.61
N VAL A 391 30.45 -12.59 -48.50
CA VAL A 391 28.99 -12.66 -48.48
C VAL A 391 28.42 -11.24 -48.27
N PRO A 392 27.34 -10.80 -48.96
CA PRO A 392 26.89 -9.40 -48.94
C PRO A 392 26.57 -8.79 -47.57
N TYR A 393 26.24 -9.59 -46.55
CA TYR A 393 26.05 -9.06 -45.18
C TYR A 393 27.36 -8.55 -44.54
N GLN A 394 28.51 -9.04 -44.98
CA GLN A 394 29.80 -8.80 -44.32
C GLN A 394 30.26 -7.35 -44.45
N PHE A 395 30.00 -6.70 -45.60
CA PHE A 395 30.36 -5.28 -45.80
C PHE A 395 29.65 -4.34 -44.80
N PRO A 396 28.31 -4.30 -44.68
CA PRO A 396 27.64 -3.47 -43.68
C PRO A 396 27.86 -3.93 -42.24
N LEU A 397 27.93 -5.25 -41.97
CA LEU A 397 28.17 -5.75 -40.61
C LEU A 397 29.56 -5.35 -40.10
N PHE A 398 30.60 -5.48 -40.93
CA PHE A 398 31.95 -5.04 -40.58
C PHE A 398 32.05 -3.52 -40.43
N GLN A 399 31.32 -2.75 -41.25
CA GLN A 399 31.24 -1.30 -41.06
C GLN A 399 30.64 -0.92 -39.69
N SER A 400 29.55 -1.57 -39.28
CA SER A 400 28.97 -1.35 -37.95
C SER A 400 29.91 -1.80 -36.84
N ALA A 401 30.63 -2.92 -37.01
CA ALA A 401 31.66 -3.38 -36.06
C ALA A 401 32.75 -2.32 -35.83
N ILE A 402 33.35 -1.79 -36.90
CA ILE A 402 34.39 -0.75 -36.81
C ILE A 402 33.84 0.54 -36.18
N ARG A 403 32.61 0.95 -36.52
CA ARG A 403 31.97 2.12 -35.89
C ARG A 403 31.73 1.90 -34.38
N GLY A 404 31.26 0.73 -33.98
CA GLY A 404 31.05 0.36 -32.58
C GLY A 404 32.36 0.32 -31.78
N ILE A 405 33.38 -0.37 -32.28
CA ILE A 405 34.72 -0.43 -31.68
C ILE A 405 35.33 0.98 -31.57
N SER A 406 35.14 1.84 -32.58
CA SER A 406 35.62 3.23 -32.54
C SER A 406 34.89 4.09 -31.50
N LEU A 407 33.57 3.95 -31.36
CA LEU A 407 32.77 4.66 -30.34
C LEU A 407 33.16 4.25 -28.92
N HIS A 408 33.59 2.99 -28.73
CA HIS A 408 34.09 2.47 -27.46
C HIS A 408 35.62 2.61 -27.29
N ASN A 409 36.27 3.48 -28.08
CA ASN A 409 37.71 3.77 -28.00
C ASN A 409 38.63 2.53 -28.11
N GLY A 410 38.27 1.52 -28.90
CA GLY A 410 39.03 0.26 -29.02
C GLY A 410 40.33 0.34 -29.85
N PHE A 411 40.54 1.42 -30.59
CA PHE A 411 41.72 1.62 -31.43
C PHE A 411 42.79 2.51 -30.76
N GLU A 412 44.03 2.42 -31.22
CA GLU A 412 45.12 3.27 -30.71
C GLU A 412 45.01 4.73 -31.20
N GLY A 413 45.51 5.67 -30.38
CA GLY A 413 45.41 7.11 -30.62
C GLY A 413 44.00 7.71 -30.49
N LYS A 414 43.91 9.05 -30.43
CA LYS A 414 42.65 9.76 -30.73
C LYS A 414 42.47 9.71 -32.26
N ALA A 415 41.58 8.85 -32.73
CA ALA A 415 41.06 8.73 -34.11
C ALA A 415 42.06 8.48 -35.29
N ASN A 416 43.34 8.81 -35.16
CA ASN A 416 44.25 8.88 -36.31
C ASN A 416 44.93 7.53 -36.66
N SER A 417 45.20 6.65 -35.68
CA SER A 417 46.01 5.44 -35.91
C SER A 417 45.29 4.31 -36.66
N VAL A 418 43.97 4.41 -36.86
CA VAL A 418 43.22 3.54 -37.80
C VAL A 418 43.39 4.03 -39.25
N GLY A 419 43.93 5.24 -39.47
CA GLY A 419 44.13 5.84 -40.79
C GLY A 419 44.94 4.96 -41.73
N GLU A 420 45.88 4.19 -41.19
CA GLU A 420 46.79 3.34 -41.96
C GLU A 420 46.12 2.09 -42.56
N ARG A 421 44.95 1.67 -42.05
CA ARG A 421 44.22 0.48 -42.51
C ARG A 421 42.77 0.81 -42.89
N SER A 422 42.57 1.23 -44.13
CA SER A 422 41.24 1.38 -44.72
C SER A 422 40.50 0.03 -44.79
N MET A 423 39.16 0.06 -44.90
CA MET A 423 38.34 -1.16 -45.00
C MET A 423 38.76 -2.06 -46.18
N LEU A 424 39.16 -1.46 -47.30
CA LEU A 424 39.71 -2.16 -48.46
C LEU A 424 40.98 -2.96 -48.12
N GLY A 425 41.82 -2.43 -47.22
CA GLY A 425 43.01 -3.13 -46.70
C GLY A 425 42.65 -4.40 -45.92
N VAL A 426 41.63 -4.34 -45.06
CA VAL A 426 41.15 -5.51 -44.29
C VAL A 426 40.60 -6.59 -45.22
N PHE A 427 39.72 -6.24 -46.16
CA PHE A 427 39.18 -7.20 -47.13
C PHE A 427 40.29 -7.78 -48.02
N ARG A 428 41.34 -7.00 -48.35
CA ARG A 428 42.53 -7.49 -49.04
C ARG A 428 43.34 -8.47 -48.19
N GLU A 429 43.62 -8.17 -46.92
CA GLU A 429 44.32 -9.09 -46.01
C GLU A 429 43.55 -10.41 -45.83
N VAL A 430 42.21 -10.35 -45.71
CA VAL A 430 41.37 -11.57 -45.64
C VAL A 430 41.36 -12.34 -46.96
N ALA A 431 41.31 -11.67 -48.12
CA ALA A 431 41.38 -12.31 -49.43
C ALA A 431 42.74 -13.02 -49.64
N ILE A 432 43.85 -12.37 -49.28
CA ILE A 432 45.20 -12.96 -49.31
C ILE A 432 45.27 -14.19 -48.40
N ALA A 433 44.63 -14.15 -47.22
CA ALA A 433 44.60 -15.25 -46.27
C ALA A 433 43.77 -16.48 -46.73
N ILE A 434 43.07 -16.40 -47.87
CA ILE A 434 42.38 -17.53 -48.51
C ILE A 434 42.80 -17.75 -49.98
N ASP A 435 43.82 -17.03 -50.48
CA ASP A 435 44.11 -16.97 -51.93
C ASP A 435 44.45 -18.35 -52.55
N ASN A 436 44.97 -19.27 -51.74
CA ASN A 436 45.32 -20.64 -52.15
C ASN A 436 44.21 -21.68 -51.84
N GLU A 437 43.05 -21.26 -51.34
CA GLU A 437 41.93 -22.15 -51.04
C GLU A 437 41.15 -22.52 -52.33
N PRO A 438 40.46 -23.68 -52.36
CA PRO A 438 39.70 -24.08 -53.53
C PRO A 438 38.43 -23.23 -53.70
N VAL A 439 38.07 -22.94 -54.96
CA VAL A 439 36.78 -22.29 -55.29
C VAL A 439 35.62 -23.14 -54.73
N GLY A 440 34.73 -22.47 -53.98
CA GLY A 440 33.73 -23.06 -53.09
C GLY A 440 33.94 -22.69 -51.62
N GLN A 441 35.15 -22.24 -51.24
CA GLN A 441 35.46 -21.64 -49.93
C GLN A 441 34.82 -20.25 -49.78
N LEU A 442 34.55 -19.83 -48.55
CA LEU A 442 34.06 -18.50 -48.18
C LEU A 442 35.01 -17.83 -47.18
N ALA A 443 35.03 -16.50 -47.19
CA ALA A 443 35.66 -15.72 -46.13
C ALA A 443 34.76 -15.74 -44.88
N THR A 444 35.22 -16.31 -43.77
CA THR A 444 34.51 -16.23 -42.47
C THR A 444 34.73 -14.89 -41.79
N PHE A 445 33.78 -14.48 -40.96
CA PHE A 445 33.80 -13.15 -40.34
C PHE A 445 34.92 -12.97 -39.30
N ASP A 446 35.36 -14.06 -38.64
CA ASP A 446 36.46 -14.03 -37.68
C ASP A 446 37.79 -13.54 -38.31
N ARG A 447 38.03 -13.85 -39.59
CA ARG A 447 39.24 -13.42 -40.31
C ARG A 447 39.35 -11.89 -40.43
N MET A 448 38.23 -11.16 -40.38
CA MET A 448 38.22 -9.69 -40.37
C MET A 448 38.93 -9.10 -39.13
N PHE A 449 39.04 -9.87 -38.04
CA PHE A 449 39.78 -9.45 -36.85
C PHE A 449 41.28 -9.32 -37.13
N GLU A 450 41.89 -10.29 -37.81
CA GLU A 450 43.35 -10.27 -38.08
C GLU A 450 43.75 -9.03 -38.87
N GLY A 451 42.95 -8.63 -39.87
CA GLY A 451 43.21 -7.44 -40.66
C GLY A 451 43.10 -6.11 -39.89
N ILE A 452 42.49 -6.07 -38.70
CA ILE A 452 42.47 -4.90 -37.80
C ILE A 452 43.33 -5.06 -36.55
N ARG A 453 43.86 -6.27 -36.28
CA ARG A 453 44.56 -6.64 -35.05
C ARG A 453 45.65 -5.65 -34.64
N GLY A 454 46.44 -5.19 -35.62
CA GLY A 454 47.52 -4.23 -35.41
C GLY A 454 47.10 -2.77 -35.20
N ALA A 455 45.81 -2.42 -35.31
CA ALA A 455 45.28 -1.07 -35.02
C ALA A 455 44.47 -1.01 -33.71
N LEU A 456 44.07 -2.17 -33.17
CA LEU A 456 43.40 -2.29 -31.87
C LEU A 456 44.39 -2.02 -30.73
N LYS A 457 43.88 -1.49 -29.60
CA LYS A 457 44.69 -1.26 -28.41
C LYS A 457 45.39 -2.51 -27.90
N SER A 458 46.64 -2.35 -27.47
CA SER A 458 47.44 -3.34 -26.75
C SER A 458 46.66 -4.17 -25.71
N ALA A 459 45.74 -3.58 -24.94
CA ALA A 459 44.87 -4.32 -24.01
C ALA A 459 43.98 -5.36 -24.71
N ILE A 460 43.27 -4.95 -25.77
CA ILE A 460 42.39 -5.84 -26.57
C ILE A 460 43.22 -6.91 -27.28
N GLN A 461 44.40 -6.54 -27.80
CA GLN A 461 45.34 -7.53 -28.36
C GLN A 461 45.74 -8.54 -27.28
N SER A 462 46.13 -8.09 -26.08
CA SER A 462 46.53 -8.94 -24.96
C SER A 462 45.44 -9.91 -24.53
N ALA A 463 44.18 -9.45 -24.44
CA ALA A 463 43.03 -10.30 -24.09
C ALA A 463 42.86 -11.50 -25.05
N ILE A 464 43.03 -11.27 -26.36
CA ILE A 464 42.86 -12.30 -27.40
C ILE A 464 44.13 -13.13 -27.59
N ASN A 465 45.33 -12.56 -27.42
CA ASN A 465 46.59 -13.32 -27.34
C ASN A 465 46.57 -14.30 -26.14
N THR A 466 45.99 -13.89 -25.00
CA THR A 466 45.82 -14.74 -23.82
C THR A 466 44.88 -15.91 -24.11
N ALA A 467 43.78 -15.68 -24.85
CA ALA A 467 42.91 -16.75 -25.32
C ALA A 467 43.65 -17.72 -26.26
N GLU A 468 44.39 -17.20 -27.25
CA GLU A 468 45.22 -18.00 -28.19
C GLU A 468 46.22 -18.91 -27.46
N HIS A 469 46.79 -18.48 -26.35
CA HIS A 469 47.76 -19.27 -25.59
C HIS A 469 47.14 -20.23 -24.56
N HIS A 470 45.94 -19.97 -24.04
CA HIS A 470 45.36 -20.73 -22.92
C HIS A 470 44.13 -21.59 -23.26
N LEU A 471 43.37 -21.30 -24.32
CA LEU A 471 42.13 -22.04 -24.60
C LEU A 471 42.35 -23.45 -25.17
N GLY A 472 43.43 -23.64 -25.94
CA GLY A 472 43.75 -24.91 -26.62
C GLY A 472 42.88 -25.27 -27.83
N ASP A 473 41.71 -24.65 -28.01
CA ASP A 473 40.81 -24.84 -29.17
C ASP A 473 40.87 -23.61 -30.11
N GLU A 474 41.49 -23.79 -31.28
CA GLU A 474 41.61 -22.77 -32.32
C GLU A 474 40.26 -22.29 -32.87
N TYR A 475 39.25 -23.16 -32.93
CA TYR A 475 37.92 -22.81 -33.42
C TYR A 475 37.16 -21.96 -32.39
N ALA A 476 37.29 -22.28 -31.10
CA ALA A 476 36.75 -21.43 -30.04
C ALA A 476 37.42 -20.04 -30.00
N VAL A 477 38.74 -19.96 -30.21
CA VAL A 477 39.44 -18.68 -30.40
C VAL A 477 38.88 -17.88 -31.60
N ARG A 478 38.58 -18.54 -32.72
CA ARG A 478 37.96 -17.89 -33.89
C ARG A 478 36.52 -17.41 -33.62
N VAL A 479 35.72 -18.20 -32.90
CA VAL A 479 34.38 -17.79 -32.43
C VAL A 479 34.48 -16.57 -31.50
N LEU A 480 35.48 -16.52 -30.62
CA LEU A 480 35.73 -15.36 -29.75
C LEU A 480 36.07 -14.10 -30.54
N LYS A 481 36.88 -14.20 -31.61
CA LYS A 481 37.19 -13.09 -32.52
C LYS A 481 35.96 -12.58 -33.27
N ALA A 482 35.07 -13.48 -33.73
CA ALA A 482 33.79 -13.10 -34.32
C ALA A 482 32.87 -12.38 -33.31
N LEU A 483 32.81 -12.86 -32.06
CA LEU A 483 32.04 -12.24 -30.98
C LEU A 483 32.57 -10.86 -30.58
N PHE A 484 33.90 -10.69 -30.52
CA PHE A 484 34.53 -9.39 -30.29
C PHE A 484 34.09 -8.35 -31.33
N LEU A 485 34.14 -8.71 -32.62
CA LEU A 485 33.75 -7.81 -33.71
C LEU A 485 32.29 -7.33 -33.59
N VAL A 486 31.37 -8.21 -33.17
CA VAL A 486 29.94 -7.85 -33.10
C VAL A 486 29.47 -7.27 -31.76
N LYS A 487 30.28 -7.28 -30.68
CA LYS A 487 29.88 -6.80 -29.34
C LYS A 487 29.20 -5.44 -29.36
N TYR A 488 29.75 -4.49 -30.10
CA TYR A 488 29.26 -3.10 -30.15
C TYR A 488 28.26 -2.83 -31.31
N VAL A 489 27.77 -3.88 -31.98
CA VAL A 489 26.79 -3.79 -33.08
C VAL A 489 25.38 -4.05 -32.55
N LYS A 490 24.69 -2.99 -32.12
CA LYS A 490 23.35 -3.07 -31.51
C LYS A 490 22.28 -3.69 -32.41
N GLU A 491 22.49 -3.63 -33.72
CA GLU A 491 21.62 -4.17 -34.76
C GLU A 491 21.74 -5.70 -34.94
N PHE A 492 22.82 -6.31 -34.41
CA PHE A 492 23.15 -7.72 -34.56
C PHE A 492 22.87 -8.50 -33.27
N LYS A 493 22.18 -9.63 -33.40
CA LYS A 493 21.92 -10.55 -32.29
C LYS A 493 22.82 -11.77 -32.39
N ALA A 494 23.78 -11.91 -31.48
CA ALA A 494 24.74 -13.00 -31.45
C ALA A 494 24.14 -14.30 -30.85
N THR A 495 23.14 -14.86 -31.53
CA THR A 495 22.58 -16.19 -31.23
C THR A 495 23.43 -17.30 -31.85
N LEU A 496 23.28 -18.54 -31.35
CA LEU A 496 23.91 -19.73 -31.95
C LEU A 496 23.64 -19.82 -33.47
N ARG A 497 22.42 -19.47 -33.92
CA ARG A 497 22.05 -19.44 -35.35
C ARG A 497 22.86 -18.40 -36.12
N ASN A 498 22.89 -17.15 -35.65
CA ASN A 498 23.52 -16.06 -36.40
C ASN A 498 25.05 -16.18 -36.38
N LEU A 499 25.63 -16.66 -35.29
CA LEU A 499 27.05 -17.02 -35.19
C LEU A 499 27.42 -18.16 -36.15
N SER A 500 26.53 -19.14 -36.38
CA SER A 500 26.75 -20.18 -37.41
C SER A 500 26.88 -19.59 -38.83
N VAL A 501 26.18 -18.48 -39.12
CA VAL A 501 26.29 -17.77 -40.40
C VAL A 501 27.65 -17.07 -40.51
N LEU A 502 28.12 -16.42 -39.43
CA LEU A 502 29.43 -15.75 -39.40
C LEU A 502 30.61 -16.71 -39.59
N MET A 503 30.45 -17.96 -39.15
CA MET A 503 31.48 -19.00 -39.12
C MET A 503 31.36 -20.04 -40.25
N LEU A 504 30.54 -19.80 -41.30
CA LEU A 504 30.39 -20.73 -42.42
C LEU A 504 31.60 -20.66 -43.35
N GLU A 505 32.38 -21.75 -43.44
CA GLU A 505 33.65 -21.78 -44.17
C GLU A 505 33.48 -22.16 -45.64
N ARG A 506 32.50 -23.01 -45.98
CA ARG A 506 32.40 -23.58 -47.32
C ARG A 506 30.97 -23.94 -47.73
N PHE A 507 30.67 -23.83 -49.03
CA PHE A 507 29.46 -24.43 -49.58
C PHE A 507 29.48 -25.97 -49.48
N GLY A 508 28.41 -26.56 -48.96
CA GLY A 508 28.26 -28.01 -48.78
C GLY A 508 28.72 -28.56 -47.41
N GLU A 509 28.99 -27.70 -46.44
CA GLU A 509 29.30 -28.11 -45.06
C GLU A 509 28.07 -28.65 -44.30
N ASP A 510 28.27 -29.61 -43.38
CA ASP A 510 27.21 -30.15 -42.52
C ASP A 510 26.83 -29.13 -41.43
N VAL A 511 25.82 -28.30 -41.74
CA VAL A 511 25.32 -27.25 -40.84
C VAL A 511 24.90 -27.78 -39.45
N PRO A 512 24.19 -28.93 -39.31
CA PRO A 512 24.00 -29.59 -38.01
C PRO A 512 25.29 -29.91 -37.24
N ALA A 513 26.34 -30.42 -37.89
CA ALA A 513 27.62 -30.71 -37.24
C ALA A 513 28.38 -29.42 -36.86
N GLN A 514 28.41 -28.43 -37.76
CA GLN A 514 28.99 -27.10 -37.55
C GLN A 514 28.35 -26.41 -36.33
N ARG A 515 27.02 -26.49 -36.19
CA ARG A 515 26.28 -25.97 -35.02
C ARG A 515 26.70 -26.63 -33.72
N LYS A 516 26.87 -27.96 -33.68
CA LYS A 516 27.35 -28.66 -32.47
C LYS A 516 28.78 -28.27 -32.10
N LYS A 517 29.65 -28.08 -33.09
CA LYS A 517 31.02 -27.59 -32.88
C LYS A 517 31.02 -26.17 -32.29
N LEU A 518 30.14 -25.30 -32.79
CA LEU A 518 29.93 -23.94 -32.28
C LEU A 518 29.34 -23.92 -30.87
N GLU A 519 28.36 -24.76 -30.58
CA GLU A 519 27.77 -24.90 -29.24
C GLU A 519 28.83 -25.36 -28.21
N ALA A 520 29.67 -26.35 -28.55
CA ALA A 520 30.78 -26.78 -27.71
C ALA A 520 31.81 -25.65 -27.47
N ALA A 521 32.17 -24.90 -28.51
CA ALA A 521 33.08 -23.76 -28.41
C ALA A 521 32.53 -22.62 -27.53
N LEU A 522 31.24 -22.29 -27.66
CA LEU A 522 30.58 -21.27 -26.84
C LEU A 522 30.53 -21.70 -25.36
N ASN A 523 30.19 -22.97 -25.09
CA ASN A 523 30.20 -23.52 -23.73
C ASN A 523 31.60 -23.45 -23.08
N LEU A 524 32.68 -23.69 -23.85
CA LEU A 524 34.06 -23.56 -23.36
C LEU A 524 34.41 -22.10 -23.02
N LEU A 525 34.04 -21.15 -23.89
CA LEU A 525 34.27 -19.72 -23.68
C LEU A 525 33.47 -19.16 -22.48
N GLU A 526 32.25 -19.65 -22.26
CA GLU A 526 31.38 -19.27 -21.14
C GLU A 526 31.92 -19.80 -19.80
N GLN A 527 32.42 -21.05 -19.80
CA GLN A 527 33.11 -21.66 -18.66
C GLN A 527 34.39 -20.91 -18.28
N GLN A 528 35.20 -20.49 -19.25
CA GLN A 528 36.42 -19.71 -19.03
C GLN A 528 36.20 -18.17 -18.96
N THR A 529 34.95 -17.72 -18.79
CA THR A 529 34.59 -16.29 -18.63
C THR A 529 35.10 -15.36 -19.75
N TYR A 530 35.34 -15.86 -20.96
CA TYR A 530 35.63 -14.99 -22.13
C TYR A 530 34.37 -14.37 -22.72
N ILE A 531 33.22 -15.00 -22.49
CA ILE A 531 31.90 -14.55 -22.95
C ILE A 531 30.87 -14.69 -21.83
N GLN A 532 29.80 -13.89 -21.88
CA GLN A 532 28.59 -14.08 -21.09
C GLN A 532 27.42 -14.55 -21.97
N ARG A 533 26.43 -15.19 -21.34
CA ARG A 533 25.18 -15.62 -21.97
C ARG A 533 23.99 -14.93 -21.30
N ASN A 534 23.18 -14.23 -22.10
CA ASN A 534 21.94 -13.59 -21.67
C ASN A 534 20.78 -14.19 -22.48
N GLY A 535 20.01 -15.10 -21.86
CA GLY A 535 18.98 -15.89 -22.53
C GLY A 535 19.60 -16.83 -23.57
N ASP A 536 19.48 -16.47 -24.85
CA ASP A 536 20.07 -17.17 -26.00
C ASP A 536 21.03 -16.26 -26.82
N LEU A 537 21.42 -15.10 -26.27
CA LEU A 537 22.44 -14.20 -26.80
C LEU A 537 23.78 -14.45 -26.11
N TYR A 538 24.86 -14.52 -26.89
CA TYR A 538 26.24 -14.64 -26.42
C TYR A 538 26.98 -13.31 -26.65
N GLU A 539 27.74 -12.85 -25.67
CA GLU A 539 28.44 -11.55 -25.75
C GLU A 539 29.88 -11.66 -25.27
N TYR A 540 30.83 -11.08 -26.02
CA TYR A 540 32.23 -10.93 -25.60
C TYR A 540 32.35 -10.07 -24.34
N LEU A 541 33.18 -10.49 -23.37
CA LEU A 541 33.50 -9.71 -22.18
C LEU A 541 34.84 -8.98 -22.36
N THR A 542 34.86 -7.65 -22.17
CA THR A 542 36.10 -6.89 -21.97
C THR A 542 36.75 -7.27 -20.65
N ASP A 543 38.04 -7.01 -20.45
CA ASP A 543 38.72 -7.46 -19.22
C ASP A 543 38.09 -6.86 -17.94
N GLU A 544 37.65 -5.60 -17.96
CA GLU A 544 36.84 -5.00 -16.88
C GLU A 544 35.51 -5.74 -16.65
N GLU A 545 34.84 -6.21 -17.70
CA GLU A 545 33.60 -6.99 -17.59
C GLU A 545 33.86 -8.45 -17.16
N LYS A 546 35.03 -9.02 -17.47
CA LYS A 546 35.47 -10.34 -17.01
C LYS A 546 35.77 -10.32 -15.52
N ASP A 547 36.56 -9.35 -15.05
CA ASP A 547 36.89 -9.20 -13.63
C ASP A 547 35.60 -9.11 -12.81
N ILE A 548 34.64 -8.28 -13.24
CA ILE A 548 33.31 -8.15 -12.64
C ILE A 548 32.50 -9.46 -12.73
N GLU A 549 32.53 -10.17 -13.85
CA GLU A 549 31.80 -11.44 -14.01
C GLU A 549 32.42 -12.58 -13.17
N GLU A 550 33.75 -12.61 -13.00
CA GLU A 550 34.42 -13.54 -12.11
C GLU A 550 34.17 -13.20 -10.64
N GLU A 551 34.16 -11.93 -10.25
CA GLU A 551 33.74 -11.52 -8.91
C GLU A 551 32.27 -11.87 -8.63
N ILE A 552 31.36 -11.72 -9.60
CA ILE A 552 29.97 -12.19 -9.49
C ILE A 552 29.93 -13.72 -9.36
N LYS A 553 30.65 -14.48 -10.19
CA LYS A 553 30.72 -15.95 -10.12
C LYS A 553 31.32 -16.43 -8.79
N ASN A 554 32.27 -15.69 -8.22
CA ASN A 554 32.92 -15.98 -6.94
C ASN A 554 32.17 -15.42 -5.72
N THR A 555 31.12 -14.62 -5.92
CA THR A 555 30.31 -14.08 -4.82
C THR A 555 29.66 -15.23 -4.04
N GLU A 556 29.94 -15.30 -2.75
CA GLU A 556 29.29 -16.24 -1.83
C GLU A 556 27.84 -15.80 -1.58
N VAL A 557 26.91 -16.75 -1.64
CA VAL A 557 25.49 -16.55 -1.34
C VAL A 557 25.05 -17.66 -0.41
N GLU A 558 24.48 -17.29 0.74
CA GLU A 558 23.96 -18.27 1.68
C GLU A 558 22.77 -19.03 1.09
N SER A 559 22.69 -20.34 1.34
CA SER A 559 21.53 -21.15 0.94
C SER A 559 20.21 -20.63 1.55
N ALA A 560 20.28 -19.88 2.66
CA ALA A 560 19.15 -19.18 3.27
C ALA A 560 18.56 -18.08 2.36
N ASP A 561 19.40 -17.30 1.66
CA ASP A 561 18.93 -16.26 0.74
C ASP A 561 18.36 -16.86 -0.56
N ILE A 562 18.87 -18.01 -1.01
CA ILE A 562 18.29 -18.76 -2.14
C ILE A 562 16.91 -19.31 -1.77
N LEU A 563 16.76 -19.94 -0.59
CA LEU A 563 15.48 -20.42 -0.08
C LEU A 563 14.46 -19.29 0.12
N LYS A 564 14.91 -18.11 0.57
CA LYS A 564 14.07 -16.93 0.72
C LYS A 564 13.60 -16.38 -0.63
N GLU A 565 14.43 -16.41 -1.67
CA GLU A 565 13.98 -16.05 -3.01
C GLU A 565 13.00 -17.08 -3.59
N LEU A 566 13.23 -18.39 -3.34
CA LEU A 566 12.27 -19.44 -3.69
C LEU A 566 10.90 -19.21 -3.00
N GLU A 567 10.87 -18.81 -1.72
CA GLU A 567 9.63 -18.42 -1.05
C GLU A 567 8.92 -17.29 -1.82
N VAL A 568 9.64 -16.19 -2.12
CA VAL A 568 9.08 -15.03 -2.82
C VAL A 568 8.55 -15.43 -4.19
N LEU A 569 9.34 -16.14 -5.00
CA LEU A 569 8.97 -16.57 -6.35
C LEU A 569 7.74 -17.49 -6.35
N LEU A 570 7.71 -18.49 -5.47
CA LEU A 570 6.69 -19.54 -5.51
C LEU A 570 5.41 -19.12 -4.76
N PHE A 571 5.52 -18.61 -3.54
CA PHE A 571 4.36 -18.28 -2.71
C PHE A 571 3.77 -16.89 -2.96
N ASP A 572 4.60 -15.85 -3.13
CA ASP A 572 4.13 -14.48 -3.39
C ASP A 572 4.15 -14.12 -4.89
N GLY A 573 4.95 -14.81 -5.72
CA GLY A 573 5.04 -14.62 -7.18
C GLY A 573 4.04 -15.44 -8.01
N VAL A 574 3.94 -16.76 -7.78
CA VAL A 574 3.02 -17.65 -8.53
C VAL A 574 1.71 -17.89 -7.77
N ILE A 575 1.76 -18.39 -6.54
CA ILE A 575 0.54 -18.72 -5.76
C ILE A 575 -0.23 -17.45 -5.39
N LYS A 576 0.47 -16.39 -4.97
CA LYS A 576 0.00 -15.03 -4.59
C LYS A 576 -0.98 -14.94 -3.41
N GLN A 577 -1.83 -15.93 -3.24
CA GLN A 577 -2.92 -15.95 -2.27
C GLN A 577 -2.42 -16.41 -0.89
N ARG A 578 -2.66 -15.61 0.16
CA ARG A 578 -2.39 -15.99 1.57
C ARG A 578 -3.56 -16.70 2.26
N LYS A 579 -4.73 -16.66 1.64
CA LYS A 579 -5.90 -17.50 1.92
C LYS A 579 -6.48 -17.94 0.58
N ILE A 580 -6.96 -19.17 0.49
CA ILE A 580 -7.54 -19.73 -0.73
C ILE A 580 -9.06 -19.77 -0.57
N ARG A 581 -9.78 -19.18 -1.52
CA ARG A 581 -11.25 -19.24 -1.56
C ARG A 581 -11.70 -20.60 -2.08
N TYR A 582 -12.51 -21.30 -1.30
CA TYR A 582 -13.15 -22.56 -1.69
C TYR A 582 -14.48 -22.30 -2.42
N GLU A 583 -15.07 -23.34 -3.03
CA GLU A 583 -16.29 -23.25 -3.85
C GLU A 583 -17.51 -22.73 -3.07
N ASN A 584 -17.55 -22.94 -1.75
CA ASN A 584 -18.55 -22.38 -0.83
C ASN A 584 -18.41 -20.85 -0.59
N GLY A 585 -17.43 -20.20 -1.22
CA GLY A 585 -17.18 -18.75 -1.11
C GLY A 585 -16.32 -18.32 0.07
N GLN A 586 -15.90 -19.24 0.95
CA GLN A 586 -15.10 -18.94 2.15
C GLN A 586 -13.58 -18.97 1.88
N ASP A 587 -12.86 -18.06 2.53
CA ASP A 587 -11.39 -17.96 2.48
C ASP A 587 -10.71 -18.79 3.58
N TYR A 588 -10.04 -19.89 3.20
CA TYR A 588 -9.28 -20.76 4.10
C TYR A 588 -7.80 -20.31 4.17
N SER A 589 -7.30 -20.01 5.38
CA SER A 589 -5.86 -19.77 5.63
C SER A 589 -5.07 -21.07 5.61
N TYR A 590 -3.78 -21.00 5.24
CA TYR A 590 -2.88 -22.17 5.24
C TYR A 590 -1.47 -21.82 5.73
N THR A 591 -0.74 -22.82 6.19
CA THR A 591 0.69 -22.75 6.52
C THR A 591 1.53 -22.82 5.24
N ARG A 592 2.36 -21.80 5.00
CA ARG A 592 3.43 -21.86 3.99
C ARG A 592 4.60 -22.66 4.57
N LYS A 593 5.02 -23.69 3.84
CA LYS A 593 6.12 -24.58 4.24
C LYS A 593 6.99 -24.90 3.03
N MET A 594 8.31 -24.92 3.20
CA MET A 594 9.27 -25.26 2.14
C MET A 594 10.40 -26.10 2.73
N ASP A 595 10.71 -27.24 2.13
CA ASP A 595 11.83 -28.11 2.54
C ASP A 595 11.87 -28.38 4.05
N ASP A 596 10.69 -28.77 4.58
CA ASP A 596 10.32 -28.97 5.99
C ASP A 596 10.49 -27.76 6.95
N ARG A 597 10.85 -26.58 6.44
CA ARG A 597 10.83 -25.30 7.18
C ARG A 597 9.46 -24.62 7.08
N VAL A 598 8.95 -24.14 8.21
CA VAL A 598 7.70 -23.34 8.30
C VAL A 598 8.03 -21.87 8.05
N LEU A 599 7.29 -21.22 7.15
CA LEU A 599 7.54 -19.86 6.67
C LEU A 599 6.50 -18.84 7.17
N SER A 600 5.26 -19.29 7.41
CA SER A 600 4.16 -18.45 7.90
C SER A 600 3.76 -18.80 9.34
N ARG A 601 2.77 -18.07 9.89
CA ARG A 601 2.01 -18.58 11.03
C ARG A 601 1.40 -19.95 10.70
N GLU A 602 1.40 -20.83 11.68
CA GLU A 602 0.80 -22.16 11.58
C GLU A 602 -0.73 -22.07 11.54
N HIS A 603 -1.31 -22.87 10.65
CA HIS A 603 -2.72 -23.13 10.45
C HIS A 603 -2.90 -24.64 10.20
N GLU A 604 -4.12 -25.14 10.34
CA GLU A 604 -4.44 -26.57 10.25
C GLU A 604 -4.18 -27.16 8.86
N LEU A 605 -4.45 -26.41 7.79
CA LEU A 605 -4.08 -26.77 6.41
C LEU A 605 -2.67 -26.27 6.08
N THR A 606 -1.87 -27.09 5.40
CA THR A 606 -0.49 -26.73 4.99
C THR A 606 -0.28 -26.90 3.48
N ILE A 607 0.45 -25.97 2.84
CA ILE A 607 1.04 -26.17 1.52
C ILE A 607 2.56 -26.28 1.70
N HIS A 608 3.09 -27.48 1.45
CA HIS A 608 4.51 -27.79 1.57
C HIS A 608 5.12 -27.95 0.17
N VAL A 609 5.88 -26.96 -0.28
CA VAL A 609 6.66 -27.08 -1.52
C VAL A 609 7.99 -27.78 -1.23
N VAL A 610 8.34 -28.76 -2.07
CA VAL A 610 9.55 -29.55 -1.97
C VAL A 610 10.42 -29.25 -3.18
N THR A 611 11.63 -28.73 -2.92
CA THR A 611 12.58 -28.26 -3.93
C THR A 611 13.79 -29.20 -4.05
N LEU A 612 14.61 -28.98 -5.07
CA LEU A 612 15.89 -29.66 -5.29
C LEU A 612 16.89 -29.53 -4.12
N LEU A 613 16.66 -28.61 -3.18
CA LEU A 613 17.47 -28.42 -1.98
C LEU A 613 17.04 -29.32 -0.80
N SER A 614 16.00 -30.15 -0.96
CA SER A 614 15.47 -31.02 0.10
C SER A 614 16.18 -32.38 0.20
N ASP A 615 16.39 -32.83 1.44
CA ASP A 615 16.90 -34.18 1.72
C ASP A 615 15.94 -35.23 1.16
N ASN A 616 16.45 -36.10 0.26
CA ASN A 616 15.69 -37.14 -0.44
C ASN A 616 14.65 -36.61 -1.46
N PHE A 617 14.91 -35.47 -2.10
CA PHE A 617 14.11 -34.94 -3.23
C PHE A 617 13.72 -36.02 -4.26
N ASP A 618 14.69 -36.78 -4.78
CA ASP A 618 14.48 -37.81 -5.81
C ASP A 618 13.59 -38.98 -5.36
N ASN A 619 13.44 -39.22 -4.05
CA ASN A 619 12.72 -40.37 -3.53
C ASN A 619 11.25 -40.04 -3.22
N LEU A 620 10.44 -39.97 -4.28
CA LEU A 620 8.99 -39.79 -4.21
C LEU A 620 8.28 -40.75 -3.23
N THR A 621 8.82 -41.94 -2.99
CA THR A 621 8.26 -42.88 -1.99
C THR A 621 8.40 -42.34 -0.57
N VAL A 622 9.53 -41.71 -0.23
CA VAL A 622 9.73 -41.02 1.05
C VAL A 622 8.85 -39.77 1.12
N GLN A 623 8.74 -39.01 0.04
CA GLN A 623 7.84 -37.84 -0.04
C GLN A 623 6.37 -38.22 0.25
N ARG A 624 5.90 -39.35 -0.30
CA ARG A 624 4.57 -39.92 0.02
C ARG A 624 4.46 -40.31 1.49
N MET A 625 5.40 -41.11 2.03
CA MET A 625 5.36 -41.55 3.44
C MET A 625 5.37 -40.36 4.42
N GLN A 626 6.12 -39.29 4.15
CA GLN A 626 6.18 -38.13 5.03
C GLN A 626 4.89 -37.30 5.06
N SER A 627 4.05 -37.38 4.02
CA SER A 627 2.71 -36.75 4.01
C SER A 627 1.63 -37.59 4.72
N MET A 628 1.92 -38.84 5.09
CA MET A 628 0.94 -39.74 5.71
C MET A 628 0.50 -39.21 7.09
N GLY A 629 -0.81 -39.10 7.30
CA GLY A 629 -1.40 -38.59 8.54
C GLY A 629 -1.21 -37.09 8.79
N ARG A 630 -0.60 -36.35 7.86
CA ARG A 630 -0.45 -34.88 7.90
C ARG A 630 -1.48 -34.21 7.00
N ASP A 631 -1.98 -33.05 7.44
CA ASP A 631 -2.91 -32.22 6.68
C ASP A 631 -2.15 -31.25 5.75
N GLU A 632 -1.15 -31.78 5.02
CA GLU A 632 -0.29 -31.04 4.10
C GLU A 632 -0.51 -31.47 2.63
N LEU A 633 -0.78 -30.49 1.76
CA LEU A 633 -0.60 -30.63 0.32
C LEU A 633 0.90 -30.52 0.04
N ARG A 634 1.53 -31.65 -0.28
CA ARG A 634 2.94 -31.69 -0.67
C ARG A 634 3.07 -31.50 -2.18
N VAL A 635 3.88 -30.52 -2.58
CA VAL A 635 4.07 -30.08 -3.97
C VAL A 635 5.53 -30.34 -4.34
N VAL A 636 5.79 -31.48 -4.99
CA VAL A 636 7.15 -31.86 -5.41
C VAL A 636 7.42 -31.28 -6.80
N LEU A 637 8.32 -30.29 -6.86
CA LEU A 637 8.74 -29.69 -8.13
C LEU A 637 9.48 -30.71 -9.00
N PRO A 638 9.41 -30.62 -10.33
CA PRO A 638 10.24 -31.43 -11.22
C PRO A 638 11.70 -30.94 -11.22
N ALA A 639 12.63 -31.83 -11.56
CA ALA A 639 14.06 -31.52 -11.57
C ALA A 639 14.44 -30.59 -12.74
N ASP A 640 14.84 -29.36 -12.43
CA ASP A 640 15.44 -28.40 -13.37
C ASP A 640 16.71 -27.79 -12.77
N ALA A 641 17.86 -28.31 -13.19
CA ALA A 641 19.16 -27.82 -12.75
C ALA A 641 19.47 -26.40 -13.25
N ARG A 642 18.93 -26.02 -14.42
CA ARG A 642 19.12 -24.68 -15.00
C ARG A 642 18.36 -23.62 -14.18
N PHE A 643 17.14 -23.92 -13.74
CA PHE A 643 16.39 -23.03 -12.82
C PHE A 643 17.21 -22.69 -11.56
N MET A 644 17.85 -23.69 -10.95
CA MET A 644 18.67 -23.47 -9.75
C MET A 644 19.97 -22.72 -10.04
N GLN A 645 20.59 -22.94 -11.21
CA GLN A 645 21.77 -22.18 -11.66
C GLN A 645 21.42 -20.71 -11.94
N ASP A 646 20.38 -20.46 -12.73
CA ASP A 646 19.89 -19.12 -13.09
C ASP A 646 19.52 -18.33 -11.82
N LEU A 647 18.85 -18.97 -10.85
CA LEU A 647 18.49 -18.38 -9.55
C LEU A 647 19.72 -18.07 -8.67
N THR A 648 20.69 -18.98 -8.61
CA THR A 648 21.92 -18.76 -7.84
C THR A 648 22.70 -17.59 -8.45
N MET A 649 22.79 -17.51 -9.78
CA MET A 649 23.42 -16.41 -10.49
C MET A 649 22.66 -15.08 -10.31
N TYR A 650 21.32 -15.12 -10.22
CA TYR A 650 20.50 -13.96 -9.89
C TYR A 650 20.85 -13.39 -8.51
N LYS A 651 20.92 -14.22 -7.46
CA LYS A 651 21.26 -13.78 -6.09
C LYS A 651 22.72 -13.35 -5.94
N ARG A 652 23.65 -13.96 -6.69
CA ARG A 652 25.04 -13.50 -6.80
C ARG A 652 25.11 -12.09 -7.39
N THR A 653 24.48 -11.88 -8.55
CA THR A 653 24.45 -10.60 -9.25
C THR A 653 23.81 -9.51 -8.39
N GLU A 654 22.68 -9.80 -7.72
CA GLU A 654 22.03 -8.87 -6.78
C GLU A 654 22.95 -8.49 -5.61
N THR A 655 23.59 -9.49 -4.98
CA THR A 655 24.46 -9.30 -3.82
C THR A 655 25.70 -8.48 -4.17
N TYR A 656 26.33 -8.79 -5.29
CA TYR A 656 27.51 -8.09 -5.81
C TYR A 656 27.20 -6.62 -6.16
N ILE A 657 26.09 -6.35 -6.88
CA ILE A 657 25.65 -4.99 -7.20
C ILE A 657 25.37 -4.20 -5.92
N ARG A 658 24.73 -4.82 -4.92
CA ARG A 658 24.44 -4.21 -3.62
C ARG A 658 25.70 -3.90 -2.80
N GLN A 659 26.78 -4.66 -2.98
CA GLN A 659 28.07 -4.41 -2.33
C GLN A 659 28.86 -3.28 -3.04
N ASN A 660 28.83 -3.24 -4.38
CA ASN A 660 29.67 -2.35 -5.19
C ASN A 660 28.99 -1.06 -5.70
N SER A 661 27.73 -0.80 -5.33
CA SER A 661 26.95 0.37 -5.77
C SER A 661 27.54 1.74 -5.37
N SER A 662 28.58 1.77 -4.54
CA SER A 662 29.29 2.98 -4.06
C SER A 662 30.58 3.30 -4.83
N THR A 663 30.92 2.54 -5.88
CA THR A 663 32.14 2.78 -6.68
C THR A 663 32.19 4.17 -7.31
N GLN A 664 33.39 4.76 -7.35
CA GLN A 664 33.64 6.07 -7.97
C GLN A 664 34.08 5.96 -9.44
N GLN A 665 34.30 4.74 -9.96
CA GLN A 665 34.70 4.54 -11.36
C GLN A 665 33.48 4.50 -12.27
N GLU A 666 33.37 5.45 -13.20
CA GLU A 666 32.23 5.51 -14.14
C GLU A 666 32.11 4.26 -15.04
N ALA A 667 33.24 3.65 -15.44
CA ALA A 667 33.22 2.45 -16.28
C ALA A 667 32.54 1.27 -15.55
N VAL A 668 33.08 0.90 -14.38
CA VAL A 668 32.48 -0.12 -13.49
C VAL A 668 31.02 0.20 -13.17
N LYS A 669 30.69 1.48 -12.89
CA LYS A 669 29.28 1.86 -12.64
C LYS A 669 28.36 1.58 -13.82
N ARG A 670 28.76 1.91 -15.05
CA ARG A 670 27.98 1.61 -16.26
C ARG A 670 27.82 0.10 -16.48
N ILE A 671 28.84 -0.70 -16.12
CA ILE A 671 28.75 -2.17 -16.16
C ILE A 671 27.77 -2.68 -15.09
N LEU A 672 27.83 -2.17 -13.85
CA LEU A 672 26.89 -2.51 -12.78
C LEU A 672 25.43 -2.16 -13.15
N ASP A 673 25.20 -0.98 -13.72
CA ASP A 673 23.87 -0.55 -14.20
C ASP A 673 23.36 -1.49 -15.31
N SER A 674 24.25 -1.94 -16.22
CA SER A 674 23.92 -2.92 -17.26
C SER A 674 23.62 -4.32 -16.71
N LYS A 675 24.46 -4.83 -15.79
CA LYS A 675 24.25 -6.10 -15.08
C LYS A 675 22.94 -6.08 -14.27
N SER A 676 22.56 -4.93 -13.69
CA SER A 676 21.29 -4.74 -12.97
C SER A 676 20.08 -4.90 -13.90
N PHE A 677 20.13 -4.32 -15.10
CA PHE A 677 19.10 -4.52 -16.13
C PHE A 677 19.02 -5.99 -16.57
N GLN A 678 20.14 -6.61 -16.91
CA GLN A 678 20.21 -8.03 -17.29
C GLN A 678 19.69 -8.95 -16.18
N ASN A 679 19.95 -8.63 -14.91
CA ASN A 679 19.44 -9.41 -13.77
C ASN A 679 17.93 -9.25 -13.57
N THR A 680 17.34 -8.13 -14.04
CA THR A 680 15.90 -7.90 -14.03
C THR A 680 15.20 -8.73 -15.12
N GLU A 681 15.79 -8.85 -16.31
CA GLU A 681 15.32 -9.75 -17.37
C GLU A 681 15.44 -11.22 -16.93
N ARG A 682 16.59 -11.61 -16.35
CA ARG A 682 16.81 -12.94 -15.76
C ARG A 682 15.75 -13.30 -14.72
N LEU A 683 15.34 -12.35 -13.87
CA LEU A 683 14.27 -12.56 -12.88
C LEU A 683 12.91 -12.85 -13.54
N ALA A 684 12.60 -12.21 -14.68
CA ALA A 684 11.36 -12.46 -15.41
C ALA A 684 11.34 -13.88 -16.02
N ASP A 685 12.46 -14.33 -16.60
CA ASP A 685 12.61 -15.70 -17.11
C ASP A 685 12.51 -16.75 -15.99
N ILE A 686 13.13 -16.48 -14.84
CA ILE A 686 13.02 -17.32 -13.62
C ILE A 686 11.56 -17.39 -13.15
N GLN A 687 10.82 -16.27 -13.15
CA GLN A 687 9.40 -16.25 -12.77
C GLN A 687 8.52 -17.05 -13.74
N GLU A 688 8.79 -17.01 -15.04
CA GLU A 688 8.04 -17.81 -16.03
C GLU A 688 8.36 -19.30 -15.89
N ARG A 689 9.65 -19.65 -15.73
CA ARG A 689 10.08 -21.02 -15.44
C ARG A 689 9.46 -21.55 -14.15
N ALA A 690 9.38 -20.76 -13.08
CA ALA A 690 8.73 -21.14 -11.82
C ALA A 690 7.25 -21.50 -11.99
N LYS A 691 6.50 -20.81 -12.85
CA LYS A 691 5.10 -21.17 -13.19
C LYS A 691 5.04 -22.53 -13.88
N GLN A 692 5.95 -22.79 -14.81
CA GLN A 692 6.04 -24.06 -15.55
C GLN A 692 6.42 -25.23 -14.63
N LEU A 693 7.36 -25.03 -13.70
CA LEU A 693 7.72 -26.03 -12.69
C LEU A 693 6.54 -26.36 -11.76
N LEU A 694 5.77 -25.36 -11.31
CA LEU A 694 4.54 -25.59 -10.53
C LEU A 694 3.42 -26.23 -11.35
N ALA A 695 3.31 -25.94 -12.65
CA ALA A 695 2.38 -26.60 -13.56
C ALA A 695 2.76 -28.08 -13.82
N GLY A 696 4.05 -28.41 -13.76
CA GLY A 696 4.58 -29.78 -13.86
C GLY A 696 4.68 -30.57 -12.54
N ALA A 697 4.48 -29.91 -11.40
CA ALA A 697 4.72 -30.48 -10.07
C ALA A 697 3.81 -31.68 -9.73
N GLN A 698 4.36 -32.68 -9.06
CA GLN A 698 3.58 -33.78 -8.50
C GLN A 698 2.92 -33.33 -7.19
N LEU A 699 1.63 -33.61 -7.04
CA LEU A 699 0.83 -33.25 -5.88
C LEU A 699 0.53 -34.50 -5.07
N VAL A 700 0.77 -34.45 -3.76
CA VAL A 700 0.58 -35.58 -2.85
C VAL A 700 -0.17 -35.13 -1.60
N ILE A 701 -1.17 -35.90 -1.18
CA ILE A 701 -1.88 -35.73 0.10
C ILE A 701 -2.02 -37.11 0.75
N ASN A 702 -1.67 -37.22 2.03
CA ASN A 702 -1.86 -38.44 2.83
C ASN A 702 -1.36 -39.73 2.13
N ALA A 703 -0.15 -39.66 1.55
CA ALA A 703 0.52 -40.70 0.76
C ALA A 703 -0.12 -41.10 -0.58
N ALA A 704 -1.16 -40.41 -1.05
CA ALA A 704 -1.76 -40.60 -2.38
C ALA A 704 -1.41 -39.44 -3.34
N ASP A 705 -1.20 -39.76 -4.62
CA ASP A 705 -0.94 -38.77 -5.68
C ASP A 705 -2.26 -38.14 -6.19
N ILE A 706 -2.22 -36.88 -6.59
CA ILE A 706 -3.39 -36.12 -7.06
C ILE A 706 -3.25 -35.67 -8.51
N GLU A 707 -4.20 -36.09 -9.34
CA GLU A 707 -4.38 -35.60 -10.70
C GLU A 707 -5.21 -34.31 -10.72
N ALA A 708 -4.53 -33.16 -10.84
CA ALA A 708 -5.15 -31.86 -11.00
C ALA A 708 -4.90 -31.30 -12.42
N PRO A 709 -5.72 -31.65 -13.44
CA PRO A 709 -5.49 -31.20 -14.81
C PRO A 709 -5.61 -29.67 -14.93
N SER A 710 -4.49 -29.03 -15.23
CA SER A 710 -4.34 -27.59 -15.50
C SER A 710 -2.99 -27.34 -16.18
N THR A 711 -2.95 -26.46 -17.18
CA THR A 711 -1.70 -25.93 -17.75
C THR A 711 -1.16 -24.73 -16.97
N ASP A 712 -2.01 -24.05 -16.20
CA ASP A 712 -1.59 -23.01 -15.24
C ASP A 712 -1.23 -23.63 -13.89
N GLY A 713 -0.03 -23.30 -13.39
CA GLY A 713 0.48 -23.72 -12.10
C GLY A 713 -0.33 -23.17 -10.92
N GLN A 714 -0.83 -21.92 -10.97
CA GLN A 714 -1.62 -21.36 -9.87
C GLN A 714 -2.92 -22.16 -9.68
N THR A 715 -3.67 -22.36 -10.78
CA THR A 715 -4.89 -23.16 -10.82
C THR A 715 -4.64 -24.63 -10.46
N ARG A 716 -3.48 -25.21 -10.80
CA ARG A 716 -3.10 -26.58 -10.39
C ARG A 716 -2.98 -26.70 -8.87
N ILE A 717 -2.29 -25.76 -8.21
CA ILE A 717 -2.16 -25.75 -6.75
C ILE A 717 -3.52 -25.50 -6.06
N LEU A 718 -4.35 -24.59 -6.58
CA LEU A 718 -5.69 -24.34 -6.03
C LEU A 718 -6.58 -25.60 -6.07
N LYS A 719 -6.60 -26.33 -7.19
CA LYS A 719 -7.33 -27.62 -7.29
C LYS A 719 -6.80 -28.68 -6.32
N GLY A 720 -5.48 -28.77 -6.14
CA GLY A 720 -4.88 -29.65 -5.13
C GLY A 720 -5.30 -29.29 -3.70
N PHE A 721 -5.36 -27.98 -3.39
CA PHE A 721 -5.78 -27.48 -2.09
C PHE A 721 -7.28 -27.70 -1.82
N TYR A 722 -8.11 -27.68 -2.87
CA TYR A 722 -9.53 -28.05 -2.76
C TYR A 722 -9.72 -29.53 -2.34
N GLN A 723 -8.88 -30.44 -2.85
CA GLN A 723 -8.87 -31.83 -2.39
C GLN A 723 -8.28 -31.98 -0.98
N LEU A 724 -7.34 -31.11 -0.56
CA LEU A 724 -6.90 -31.04 0.84
C LEU A 724 -8.05 -30.67 1.78
N ILE A 725 -8.82 -29.61 1.46
CA ILE A 725 -10.01 -29.21 2.23
C ILE A 725 -10.98 -30.38 2.38
N GLN A 726 -11.29 -31.08 1.29
CA GLN A 726 -12.20 -32.24 1.30
C GLN A 726 -11.67 -33.42 2.13
N THR A 727 -10.34 -33.61 2.19
CA THR A 727 -9.69 -34.70 2.94
C THR A 727 -9.57 -34.39 4.43
N THR A 728 -9.20 -33.16 4.80
CA THR A 728 -9.03 -32.72 6.19
C THR A 728 -10.38 -32.45 6.89
N TYR A 729 -11.41 -32.09 6.11
CA TYR A 729 -12.75 -31.77 6.62
C TYR A 729 -13.87 -32.64 5.99
N PRO A 730 -13.91 -33.97 6.23
CA PRO A 730 -14.93 -34.85 5.65
C PRO A 730 -16.38 -34.51 6.01
N ASN A 731 -16.64 -33.73 7.06
CA ASN A 731 -17.98 -33.30 7.45
C ASN A 731 -18.36 -31.92 6.89
N LEU A 732 -17.49 -31.25 6.11
CA LEU A 732 -17.84 -29.98 5.44
C LEU A 732 -19.03 -30.14 4.48
N ARG A 733 -19.13 -31.30 3.82
CA ARG A 733 -20.25 -31.70 2.95
C ARG A 733 -21.63 -31.70 3.63
N MET A 734 -21.71 -31.75 4.96
CA MET A 734 -22.98 -31.66 5.70
C MET A 734 -23.68 -30.30 5.47
N LEU A 735 -22.94 -29.26 5.10
CA LEU A 735 -23.50 -27.94 4.76
C LEU A 735 -24.19 -27.90 3.38
N ARG A 736 -24.07 -28.98 2.57
CA ARG A 736 -24.75 -29.16 1.26
C ARG A 736 -24.64 -27.95 0.33
N ASP A 737 -23.47 -27.32 0.31
CA ASP A 737 -23.09 -26.16 -0.51
C ASP A 737 -24.01 -24.93 -0.36
N VAL A 738 -24.73 -24.81 0.75
CA VAL A 738 -25.54 -23.64 1.08
C VAL A 738 -24.62 -22.48 1.51
N PRO A 739 -24.64 -21.33 0.80
CA PRO A 739 -23.91 -20.14 1.24
C PRO A 739 -24.63 -19.51 2.45
N PHE A 740 -23.91 -19.40 3.56
CA PHE A 740 -24.40 -18.79 4.80
C PHE A 740 -23.68 -17.46 5.01
N SER A 741 -24.41 -16.35 5.13
CA SER A 741 -23.83 -15.05 5.46
C SER A 741 -24.18 -14.64 6.89
N GLU A 742 -23.30 -13.88 7.54
CA GLU A 742 -23.63 -13.20 8.81
C GLU A 742 -24.86 -12.30 8.66
N ALA A 743 -25.13 -11.79 7.46
CA ALA A 743 -26.35 -11.04 7.15
C ALA A 743 -27.63 -11.87 7.43
N ASP A 744 -27.61 -13.17 7.11
CA ASP A 744 -28.77 -14.07 7.23
C ASP A 744 -29.08 -14.53 8.66
N ILE A 745 -28.22 -14.28 9.65
CA ILE A 745 -28.45 -14.69 11.06
C ILE A 745 -29.83 -14.19 11.55
N GLY A 746 -30.17 -12.93 11.26
CA GLY A 746 -31.47 -12.35 11.62
C GLY A 746 -32.67 -12.94 10.88
N LYS A 747 -32.47 -13.42 9.65
CA LYS A 747 -33.48 -14.12 8.84
C LYS A 747 -33.73 -15.52 9.40
N TYR A 748 -32.67 -16.25 9.75
CA TYR A 748 -32.79 -17.59 10.36
C TYR A 748 -33.40 -17.56 11.76
N LEU A 749 -33.13 -16.53 12.57
CA LEU A 749 -33.83 -16.31 13.86
C LEU A 749 -35.34 -16.06 13.66
N ARG A 750 -35.74 -15.28 12.65
CA ARG A 750 -37.15 -14.91 12.39
C ARG A 750 -37.96 -16.03 11.73
N GLN A 751 -37.34 -16.97 11.02
CA GLN A 751 -38.04 -18.10 10.38
C GLN A 751 -38.84 -18.98 11.34
N GLY A 752 -38.49 -19.02 12.63
CA GLY A 752 -39.29 -19.71 13.66
C GLY A 752 -40.53 -18.93 14.12
N GLN A 753 -40.57 -17.60 13.92
CA GLN A 753 -41.65 -16.73 14.42
C GLN A 753 -42.81 -16.59 13.42
N ASP A 754 -42.52 -16.54 12.11
CA ASP A 754 -43.54 -16.34 11.06
C ASP A 754 -44.37 -17.61 10.74
N GLY A 755 -44.12 -18.74 11.41
CA GLY A 755 -44.78 -20.02 11.12
C GLY A 755 -44.44 -20.64 9.76
N LEU A 756 -43.47 -20.06 9.03
CA LEU A 756 -43.10 -20.43 7.65
C LEU A 756 -42.28 -21.74 7.53
N LEU A 757 -42.04 -22.45 8.64
CA LEU A 757 -41.47 -23.81 8.65
C LEU A 757 -42.55 -24.85 8.29
N GLY A 758 -42.97 -24.84 7.01
CA GLY A 758 -44.06 -25.68 6.52
C GLY A 758 -43.76 -27.19 6.59
N ASN A 759 -44.56 -27.91 7.39
CA ASN A 759 -44.71 -29.37 7.53
C ASN A 759 -43.48 -30.25 7.82
N ASP A 760 -42.25 -29.92 7.39
CA ASP A 760 -41.01 -30.63 7.76
C ASP A 760 -40.49 -30.23 9.17
N ALA A 761 -41.35 -29.62 9.99
CA ALA A 761 -41.04 -28.97 11.27
C ALA A 761 -40.53 -29.90 12.40
N THR A 762 -40.31 -31.19 12.12
CA THR A 762 -39.76 -32.17 13.07
C THR A 762 -38.39 -32.71 12.68
N SER A 763 -37.91 -32.50 11.45
CA SER A 763 -36.57 -32.94 11.04
C SER A 763 -35.53 -31.84 11.18
N LEU A 764 -34.53 -32.08 12.04
CA LEU A 764 -33.30 -31.30 12.10
C LEU A 764 -32.40 -31.64 10.91
N SER A 765 -31.68 -30.65 10.37
CA SER A 765 -30.65 -30.88 9.33
C SER A 765 -29.43 -31.62 9.90
N GLU A 766 -28.59 -32.25 9.05
CA GLU A 766 -27.35 -32.89 9.52
C GLU A 766 -26.47 -31.92 10.37
N PRO A 767 -26.24 -30.65 9.95
CA PRO A 767 -25.53 -29.69 10.79
C PRO A 767 -26.24 -29.36 12.12
N GLU A 768 -27.56 -29.16 12.12
CA GLU A 768 -28.34 -28.89 13.32
C GLU A 768 -28.28 -30.06 14.32
N GLN A 769 -28.34 -31.30 13.83
CA GLN A 769 -28.25 -32.50 14.67
C GLN A 769 -26.89 -32.59 15.38
N GLU A 770 -25.79 -32.40 14.66
CA GLU A 770 -24.43 -32.43 15.22
C GLU A 770 -24.19 -31.31 16.26
N LEU A 771 -24.63 -30.08 15.97
CA LEU A 771 -24.52 -28.96 16.92
C LEU A 771 -25.34 -29.23 18.20
N LEU A 772 -26.59 -29.70 18.05
CA LEU A 772 -27.45 -30.01 19.18
C LEU A 772 -26.92 -31.20 20.00
N ALA A 773 -26.40 -32.24 19.34
CA ALA A 773 -25.81 -33.40 20.01
C ALA A 773 -24.57 -33.03 20.83
N PHE A 774 -23.71 -32.12 20.33
CA PHE A 774 -22.58 -31.60 21.09
C PHE A 774 -23.03 -30.82 22.33
N ILE A 775 -23.97 -29.88 22.18
CA ILE A 775 -24.52 -29.07 23.28
C ILE A 775 -25.17 -29.97 24.34
N GLN A 776 -25.99 -30.96 23.93
CA GLN A 776 -26.61 -31.93 24.84
C GLN A 776 -25.59 -32.82 25.56
N THR A 777 -24.54 -33.27 24.86
CA THR A 777 -23.51 -34.15 25.46
C THR A 777 -22.70 -33.40 26.51
N ASN A 778 -22.30 -32.17 26.23
CA ASN A 778 -21.60 -31.31 27.19
C ASN A 778 -22.47 -31.01 28.41
N ALA A 779 -23.74 -30.66 28.20
CA ALA A 779 -24.68 -30.39 29.30
C ALA A 779 -24.90 -31.61 30.20
N ARG A 780 -25.07 -32.82 29.63
CA ARG A 780 -25.13 -34.09 30.39
C ARG A 780 -23.85 -34.39 31.16
N SER A 781 -22.71 -33.87 30.69
CA SER A 781 -21.38 -34.02 31.32
C SER A 781 -21.04 -32.88 32.29
N GLY A 782 -21.95 -31.92 32.53
CA GLY A 782 -21.71 -30.75 33.39
C GLY A 782 -20.76 -29.69 32.79
N VAL A 783 -20.45 -29.76 31.50
CA VAL A 783 -19.52 -28.85 30.82
C VAL A 783 -20.27 -27.65 30.25
N ARG A 784 -19.96 -26.44 30.73
CA ARG A 784 -20.51 -25.17 30.21
C ARG A 784 -20.10 -24.98 28.75
N THR A 785 -21.05 -25.12 27.82
CA THR A 785 -20.83 -24.80 26.40
C THR A 785 -21.07 -23.31 26.15
N THR A 786 -20.18 -22.66 25.41
CA THR A 786 -20.33 -21.27 24.96
C THR A 786 -20.34 -21.20 23.43
N VAL A 787 -20.78 -20.07 22.86
CA VAL A 787 -20.71 -19.85 21.41
C VAL A 787 -19.26 -19.96 20.91
N LYS A 788 -18.30 -19.43 21.68
CA LYS A 788 -16.86 -19.60 21.40
C LYS A 788 -16.43 -21.07 21.40
N SER A 789 -16.86 -21.88 22.38
CA SER A 789 -16.49 -23.31 22.41
C SER A 789 -17.16 -24.13 21.30
N LEU A 790 -18.31 -23.68 20.80
CA LEU A 790 -18.98 -24.25 19.64
C LEU A 790 -18.20 -23.96 18.35
N LEU A 791 -17.82 -22.70 18.13
CA LEU A 791 -16.95 -22.29 17.01
C LEU A 791 -15.63 -23.08 17.04
N GLU A 792 -14.91 -23.07 18.17
CA GLU A 792 -13.65 -23.81 18.32
C GLU A 792 -13.76 -25.33 18.11
N ARG A 793 -14.97 -25.92 18.20
CA ARG A 793 -15.20 -27.35 17.91
C ARG A 793 -15.46 -27.61 16.43
N PHE A 794 -16.26 -26.77 15.77
CA PHE A 794 -16.75 -27.01 14.41
C PHE A 794 -15.91 -26.32 13.32
N GLU A 795 -15.05 -25.36 13.67
CA GLU A 795 -14.04 -24.78 12.77
C GLU A 795 -12.81 -25.68 12.57
N ARG A 796 -12.58 -26.68 13.46
CA ARG A 796 -11.40 -27.56 13.46
C ARG A 796 -11.60 -28.86 12.67
N LYS A 797 -10.52 -29.65 12.56
CA LYS A 797 -10.42 -30.97 11.92
C LYS A 797 -11.65 -31.85 12.11
N SER A 798 -12.00 -32.59 11.05
CA SER A 798 -13.27 -33.29 10.81
C SER A 798 -14.36 -32.40 10.19
N TYR A 799 -14.61 -31.20 10.72
CA TYR A 799 -15.75 -30.36 10.27
C TYR A 799 -15.33 -29.20 9.37
N GLY A 800 -14.39 -28.35 9.78
CA GLY A 800 -13.91 -27.20 8.97
C GLY A 800 -15.01 -26.22 8.54
N TRP A 801 -16.12 -26.17 9.28
CA TRP A 801 -17.24 -25.27 8.99
C TRP A 801 -16.82 -23.83 9.31
N TYR A 802 -17.35 -22.89 8.54
CA TYR A 802 -17.00 -21.48 8.70
C TYR A 802 -17.95 -20.76 9.65
N TYR A 803 -17.42 -19.76 10.36
CA TYR A 803 -18.09 -18.90 11.35
C TYR A 803 -19.58 -18.62 11.05
N ALA A 804 -19.88 -18.09 9.86
CA ALA A 804 -21.25 -17.75 9.46
C ALA A 804 -22.18 -18.98 9.35
N ALA A 805 -21.70 -20.13 8.87
CA ALA A 805 -22.50 -21.36 8.83
C ALA A 805 -22.80 -21.89 10.24
N ILE A 806 -21.83 -21.86 11.16
CA ILE A 806 -22.03 -22.30 12.55
C ILE A 806 -23.05 -21.40 13.25
N LEU A 807 -22.95 -20.07 13.09
CA LEU A 807 -23.91 -19.12 13.66
C LEU A 807 -25.30 -19.21 13.03
N CYS A 808 -25.41 -19.47 11.72
CA CYS A 808 -26.72 -19.63 11.07
C CYS A 808 -27.45 -20.92 11.49
N ASN A 809 -26.73 -22.04 11.62
CA ASN A 809 -27.33 -23.29 12.11
C ASN A 809 -27.62 -23.23 13.62
N LEU A 810 -26.82 -22.49 14.41
CA LEU A 810 -27.17 -22.16 15.79
C LEU A 810 -28.43 -21.27 15.87
N ALA A 811 -28.55 -20.26 15.00
CA ALA A 811 -29.75 -19.42 14.91
C ALA A 811 -31.00 -20.22 14.56
N LEU A 812 -30.91 -21.19 13.65
CA LEU A 812 -31.98 -22.14 13.35
C LEU A 812 -32.36 -23.00 14.57
N LEU A 813 -31.39 -23.50 15.34
CA LEU A 813 -31.66 -24.25 16.59
C LEU A 813 -32.33 -23.39 17.67
N CYS A 814 -32.01 -22.10 17.75
CA CYS A 814 -32.68 -21.14 18.63
C CYS A 814 -34.11 -20.87 18.16
N ALA A 815 -34.31 -20.61 16.87
CA ALA A 815 -35.62 -20.39 16.25
C ALA A 815 -36.55 -21.63 16.35
N ARG A 816 -35.98 -22.83 16.40
CA ARG A 816 -36.67 -24.12 16.61
C ARG A 816 -36.87 -24.47 18.10
N GLY A 817 -36.50 -23.59 19.04
CA GLY A 817 -36.70 -23.80 20.48
C GLY A 817 -35.91 -24.97 21.08
N LYS A 818 -34.80 -25.38 20.46
CA LYS A 818 -33.96 -26.51 20.91
C LYS A 818 -32.76 -26.07 21.77
N VAL A 819 -32.31 -24.83 21.62
CA VAL A 819 -31.18 -24.25 22.35
C VAL A 819 -31.55 -22.87 22.86
N GLU A 820 -31.30 -22.62 24.13
CA GLU A 820 -31.45 -21.32 24.79
C GLU A 820 -30.07 -20.66 24.91
N VAL A 821 -29.96 -19.39 24.54
CA VAL A 821 -28.71 -18.62 24.66
C VAL A 821 -28.81 -17.67 25.83
N ARG A 822 -27.85 -17.74 26.77
CA ARG A 822 -27.81 -16.85 27.95
C ARG A 822 -26.56 -15.99 27.99
N GLN A 823 -26.71 -14.76 28.46
CA GLN A 823 -25.60 -13.86 28.79
C GLN A 823 -25.73 -13.43 30.25
N ASP A 824 -24.68 -13.66 31.04
CA ASP A 824 -24.61 -13.30 32.46
C ASP A 824 -25.81 -13.80 33.29
N SER A 825 -26.29 -15.00 32.93
CA SER A 825 -27.48 -15.73 33.45
C SER A 825 -28.84 -15.27 32.92
N ASN A 826 -28.93 -14.19 32.13
CA ASN A 826 -30.18 -13.76 31.50
C ASN A 826 -30.36 -14.43 30.13
N PRO A 827 -31.58 -14.90 29.75
CA PRO A 827 -31.87 -15.34 28.39
C PRO A 827 -31.81 -14.17 27.40
N LEU A 828 -31.36 -14.45 26.17
CA LEU A 828 -31.38 -13.51 25.06
C LEU A 828 -32.39 -13.93 24.00
N GLU A 829 -33.26 -13.01 23.61
CA GLU A 829 -34.32 -13.21 22.62
C GLU A 829 -34.34 -12.08 21.58
N GLY A 830 -34.97 -12.33 20.43
CA GLY A 830 -35.22 -11.34 19.37
C GLY A 830 -33.98 -10.58 18.89
N ASP A 831 -34.12 -9.26 18.70
CA ASP A 831 -33.04 -8.39 18.23
C ASP A 831 -31.82 -8.34 19.17
N LEU A 832 -31.98 -8.65 20.47
CA LEU A 832 -30.84 -8.74 21.41
C LEU A 832 -30.02 -10.01 21.16
N LEU A 833 -30.68 -11.14 20.93
CA LEU A 833 -30.02 -12.38 20.51
C LEU A 833 -29.27 -12.19 19.19
N GLU A 834 -29.90 -11.54 18.21
CA GLU A 834 -29.25 -11.27 16.91
C GLU A 834 -27.99 -10.40 17.08
N ARG A 835 -28.08 -9.31 17.86
CA ARG A 835 -26.94 -8.41 18.12
C ARG A 835 -25.81 -9.10 18.87
N SER A 836 -26.11 -9.94 19.86
CA SER A 836 -25.08 -10.68 20.60
C SER A 836 -24.46 -11.80 19.78
N LEU A 837 -25.22 -12.51 18.93
CA LEU A 837 -24.65 -13.51 18.01
C LEU A 837 -23.77 -12.87 16.92
N ARG A 838 -24.09 -11.66 16.45
CA ARG A 838 -23.21 -10.88 15.56
C ARG A 838 -21.96 -10.30 16.26
N ASN A 839 -21.92 -10.25 17.60
CA ASN A 839 -20.84 -9.62 18.37
C ASN A 839 -19.80 -10.65 18.86
N THR A 840 -18.70 -10.79 18.13
CA THR A 840 -17.61 -11.75 18.45
C THR A 840 -17.04 -11.61 19.86
N ASN A 841 -17.04 -10.39 20.44
CA ASN A 841 -16.57 -10.18 21.82
C ASN A 841 -17.50 -10.80 22.88
N ALA A 842 -18.79 -10.97 22.57
CA ALA A 842 -19.76 -11.61 23.47
C ALA A 842 -19.66 -13.14 23.44
N HIS A 843 -19.11 -13.75 22.38
CA HIS A 843 -19.15 -15.21 22.16
C HIS A 843 -18.51 -16.04 23.29
N ALA A 844 -17.61 -15.45 24.07
CA ALA A 844 -17.01 -16.09 25.25
C ALA A 844 -17.91 -16.08 26.50
N THR A 845 -18.83 -15.12 26.63
CA THR A 845 -19.78 -15.03 27.74
C THR A 845 -21.12 -15.72 27.42
N LEU A 846 -21.54 -15.71 26.15
CA LEU A 846 -22.74 -16.39 25.65
C LEU A 846 -22.69 -17.91 25.91
N VAL A 847 -23.59 -18.38 26.77
CA VAL A 847 -23.78 -19.78 27.16
C VAL A 847 -24.87 -20.42 26.32
N LEU A 848 -24.66 -21.68 25.94
CA LEU A 848 -25.64 -22.48 25.22
C LEU A 848 -26.18 -23.59 26.13
N GLU A 849 -27.47 -23.51 26.45
CA GLU A 849 -28.17 -24.55 27.23
C GLU A 849 -29.16 -25.29 26.32
N PRO A 850 -29.17 -26.63 26.30
CA PRO A 850 -30.18 -27.38 25.55
C PRO A 850 -31.53 -27.22 26.24
N GLN A 851 -32.57 -26.88 25.47
CA GLN A 851 -33.92 -26.75 26.01
C GLN A 851 -34.48 -28.14 26.32
N ILE A 852 -34.84 -28.38 27.59
CA ILE A 852 -35.45 -29.64 28.03
C ILE A 852 -36.84 -29.74 27.42
N GLU A 853 -37.04 -30.72 26.54
CA GLU A 853 -38.35 -31.04 25.98
C GLU A 853 -39.14 -31.91 26.97
N PHE A 854 -40.25 -31.37 27.49
CA PHE A 854 -41.12 -32.08 28.41
C PHE A 854 -42.20 -32.84 27.63
N SER A 855 -42.51 -34.07 28.04
CA SER A 855 -43.55 -34.87 27.38
C SER A 855 -44.94 -34.26 27.60
N ALA A 856 -45.84 -34.43 26.62
CA ALA A 856 -47.22 -33.98 26.72
C ALA A 856 -47.97 -34.57 27.93
N SER A 857 -47.54 -35.72 28.44
CA SER A 857 -47.99 -36.32 29.71
C SER A 857 -47.59 -35.50 30.94
N GLN A 858 -46.35 -34.99 31.01
CA GLN A 858 -45.88 -34.16 32.13
C GLN A 858 -46.59 -32.80 32.18
N VAL A 859 -46.85 -32.21 31.00
CA VAL A 859 -47.58 -30.94 30.88
C VAL A 859 -49.05 -31.09 31.29
N ARG A 860 -49.66 -32.27 31.09
CA ARG A 860 -51.01 -32.57 31.59
C ARG A 860 -51.03 -32.73 33.11
N ALA A 861 -50.19 -33.59 33.67
CA ALA A 861 -50.15 -33.81 35.12
C ALA A 861 -49.97 -32.51 35.92
N LEU A 862 -49.14 -31.58 35.44
CA LEU A 862 -48.98 -30.27 36.07
C LEU A 862 -50.22 -29.35 35.93
N LYS A 863 -50.99 -29.45 34.84
CA LYS A 863 -52.27 -28.74 34.69
C LYS A 863 -53.34 -29.33 35.62
N ASP A 864 -53.38 -30.64 35.74
CA ASP A 864 -54.34 -31.36 36.57
C ASP A 864 -54.09 -31.01 38.06
N PHE A 865 -52.84 -31.09 38.52
CA PHE A 865 -52.43 -30.60 39.85
C PHE A 865 -52.78 -29.11 40.08
N PHE A 866 -52.49 -28.23 39.12
CA PHE A 866 -52.77 -26.81 39.26
C PHE A 866 -54.28 -26.54 39.42
N ALA A 867 -55.12 -27.27 38.68
CA ALA A 867 -56.57 -27.17 38.79
C ALA A 867 -57.07 -27.65 40.16
N ASP A 868 -56.60 -28.79 40.67
CA ASP A 868 -57.05 -29.35 41.94
C ASP A 868 -56.50 -28.58 43.16
N PHE A 869 -55.27 -28.06 43.09
CA PHE A 869 -54.67 -27.29 44.17
C PHE A 869 -55.16 -25.83 44.23
N PHE A 870 -55.42 -25.16 43.10
CA PHE A 870 -55.86 -23.75 43.08
C PHE A 870 -57.35 -23.53 42.73
N ASP A 871 -58.11 -24.60 42.48
CA ASP A 871 -59.54 -24.56 42.08
C ASP A 871 -59.82 -23.77 40.78
N GLN A 872 -58.80 -23.58 39.93
CA GLN A 872 -58.88 -22.82 38.68
C GLN A 872 -57.99 -23.41 37.56
N PRO A 873 -58.42 -23.38 36.29
CA PRO A 873 -57.64 -23.94 35.19
C PRO A 873 -56.42 -23.07 34.83
N ALA A 874 -55.25 -23.68 34.65
CA ALA A 874 -54.04 -22.99 34.23
C ALA A 874 -54.17 -22.37 32.83
N SER A 875 -53.79 -21.10 32.69
CA SER A 875 -53.89 -20.31 31.46
C SER A 875 -52.85 -20.71 30.41
N SER A 876 -51.65 -21.13 30.81
CA SER A 876 -50.59 -21.49 29.87
C SER A 876 -50.71 -22.91 29.34
N ASN A 877 -50.41 -23.10 28.05
CA ASN A 877 -50.26 -24.42 27.42
C ASN A 877 -48.80 -24.84 27.22
N GLU A 878 -47.83 -23.97 27.51
CA GLU A 878 -46.40 -24.26 27.33
C GLU A 878 -45.77 -24.69 28.66
N ALA A 879 -45.03 -25.81 28.65
CA ALA A 879 -44.49 -26.46 29.84
C ALA A 879 -43.75 -25.50 30.80
N ARG A 880 -42.81 -24.69 30.30
CA ARG A 880 -42.01 -23.77 31.12
C ARG A 880 -42.83 -22.61 31.69
N ALA A 881 -43.80 -22.09 30.92
CA ALA A 881 -44.68 -21.02 31.37
C ALA A 881 -45.70 -21.53 32.39
N LEU A 882 -46.28 -22.72 32.19
CA LEU A 882 -47.14 -23.42 33.16
C LEU A 882 -46.40 -23.68 34.49
N ALA A 883 -45.13 -24.08 34.44
CA ALA A 883 -44.32 -24.27 35.65
C ALA A 883 -44.02 -22.95 36.39
N ARG A 884 -43.85 -21.83 35.67
CA ARG A 884 -43.76 -20.49 36.28
C ARG A 884 -45.10 -20.05 36.90
N GLU A 885 -46.19 -20.20 36.14
CA GLU A 885 -47.56 -19.94 36.60
C GLU A 885 -47.89 -20.72 37.89
N THR A 886 -47.48 -21.98 37.98
CA THR A 886 -47.59 -22.80 39.21
C THR A 886 -46.73 -22.25 40.36
N ILE A 887 -45.46 -21.94 40.10
CA ILE A 887 -44.55 -21.39 41.11
C ILE A 887 -45.06 -20.05 41.66
N ASP A 888 -45.54 -19.16 40.80
CA ASP A 888 -45.96 -17.83 41.18
C ASP A 888 -47.32 -17.86 41.90
N ALA A 889 -48.25 -18.75 41.51
CA ALA A 889 -49.45 -19.03 42.30
C ALA A 889 -49.14 -19.65 43.69
N ILE A 890 -48.12 -20.51 43.82
CA ILE A 890 -47.66 -21.01 45.12
C ILE A 890 -47.08 -19.86 45.98
N LYS A 891 -46.37 -18.89 45.38
CA LYS A 891 -45.87 -17.71 46.11
C LYS A 891 -46.98 -16.77 46.52
N GLU A 892 -47.98 -16.52 45.68
CA GLU A 892 -49.16 -15.74 46.06
C GLU A 892 -49.88 -16.40 47.24
N LEU A 893 -50.03 -17.73 47.23
CA LEU A 893 -50.56 -18.48 48.37
C LEU A 893 -49.64 -18.43 49.61
N GLU A 894 -48.30 -18.47 49.45
CA GLU A 894 -47.35 -18.26 50.56
C GLU A 894 -47.53 -16.85 51.17
N ILE A 895 -47.72 -15.83 50.34
CA ILE A 895 -47.91 -14.43 50.75
C ILE A 895 -49.25 -14.25 51.48
N ASP A 896 -50.36 -14.74 50.91
CA ASP A 896 -51.69 -14.72 51.54
C ASP A 896 -51.68 -15.40 52.92
N LEU A 897 -51.06 -16.60 53.00
CA LEU A 897 -50.95 -17.35 54.25
C LEU A 897 -49.95 -16.71 55.22
N ALA A 898 -48.93 -15.99 54.74
CA ALA A 898 -48.00 -15.23 55.56
C ALA A 898 -48.63 -13.93 56.10
N GLU A 899 -49.52 -13.26 55.36
CA GLU A 899 -50.29 -12.13 55.88
C GLU A 899 -51.26 -12.58 56.98
N LEU A 900 -51.97 -13.70 56.75
CA LEU A 900 -52.79 -14.31 57.78
C LEU A 900 -51.94 -14.71 59.00
N HIS A 901 -50.80 -15.38 58.81
CA HIS A 901 -49.88 -15.74 59.89
C HIS A 901 -49.31 -14.51 60.63
N GLY A 902 -49.12 -13.37 59.97
CA GLY A 902 -48.78 -12.10 60.63
C GLY A 902 -49.82 -11.68 61.69
N GLN A 903 -51.07 -12.14 61.56
CA GLN A 903 -52.15 -11.91 62.52
C GLN A 903 -52.16 -12.92 63.69
N LYS A 904 -51.14 -13.77 63.86
CA LYS A 904 -50.99 -14.77 64.95
C LYS A 904 -51.06 -14.18 66.37
N VAL A 905 -50.74 -12.89 66.55
CA VAL A 905 -50.94 -12.15 67.82
C VAL A 905 -52.42 -11.89 68.11
N GLN A 906 -53.25 -11.77 67.07
CA GLN A 906 -54.70 -11.56 67.15
C GLN A 906 -55.49 -12.88 67.14
N TYR A 907 -54.95 -13.90 66.47
CA TYR A 907 -55.54 -15.23 66.27
C TYR A 907 -54.48 -16.33 66.54
N PRO A 908 -54.30 -16.77 67.80
CA PRO A 908 -53.22 -17.70 68.17
C PRO A 908 -53.20 -19.03 67.40
N PHE A 909 -54.38 -19.46 66.94
CA PHE A 909 -54.60 -20.67 66.14
C PHE A 909 -53.91 -20.63 64.76
N LEU A 910 -53.52 -19.46 64.24
CA LEU A 910 -52.78 -19.33 62.99
C LEU A 910 -51.32 -19.87 63.08
N SER A 911 -50.89 -20.29 64.28
CA SER A 911 -49.77 -21.21 64.47
C SER A 911 -49.87 -22.51 63.65
N ALA A 912 -51.08 -22.98 63.32
CA ALA A 912 -51.24 -24.15 62.45
C ALA A 912 -50.61 -23.98 61.05
N LEU A 913 -50.39 -22.73 60.59
CA LEU A 913 -49.74 -22.43 59.31
C LEU A 913 -48.20 -22.56 59.36
N ASP A 914 -47.57 -22.69 60.53
CA ASP A 914 -46.10 -22.73 60.68
C ASP A 914 -45.44 -23.81 59.79
N GLY A 915 -46.00 -25.03 59.77
CA GLY A 915 -45.49 -26.13 58.95
C GLY A 915 -45.89 -26.06 57.46
N VAL A 916 -47.05 -25.46 57.18
CA VAL A 916 -47.55 -25.28 55.80
C VAL A 916 -46.68 -24.26 55.06
N LEU A 917 -46.41 -23.10 55.68
CA LEU A 917 -45.55 -22.06 55.11
C LEU A 917 -44.13 -22.55 54.88
N ALA A 918 -43.57 -23.36 55.79
CA ALA A 918 -42.25 -23.98 55.58
C ALA A 918 -42.23 -24.89 54.34
N THR A 919 -43.29 -25.68 54.13
CA THR A 919 -43.42 -26.62 53.00
C THR A 919 -43.62 -25.88 51.67
N LEU A 920 -44.53 -24.92 51.62
CA LEU A 920 -44.77 -24.09 50.43
C LEU A 920 -43.50 -23.33 50.03
N LYS A 921 -42.77 -22.76 51.00
CA LYS A 921 -41.52 -22.02 50.76
C LYS A 921 -40.38 -22.90 50.24
N GLU A 922 -40.26 -24.14 50.71
CA GLU A 922 -39.26 -25.08 50.18
C GLU A 922 -39.59 -25.47 48.72
N ILE A 923 -40.88 -25.59 48.39
CA ILE A 923 -41.35 -25.97 47.06
C ILE A 923 -41.30 -24.79 46.07
N ALA A 924 -41.68 -23.58 46.49
CA ALA A 924 -41.54 -22.34 45.70
C ALA A 924 -40.07 -22.00 45.35
N ALA A 925 -39.11 -22.55 46.10
CA ALA A 925 -37.67 -22.43 45.84
C ALA A 925 -37.11 -23.49 44.87
N LYS A 926 -37.92 -24.46 44.40
CA LYS A 926 -37.48 -25.45 43.39
C LYS A 926 -37.45 -24.84 41.98
N ASN A 927 -36.62 -25.40 41.11
CA ASN A 927 -36.52 -24.99 39.71
C ASN A 927 -37.82 -25.36 38.94
N PRO A 928 -38.33 -24.53 38.00
CA PRO A 928 -39.46 -24.87 37.12
C PRO A 928 -39.42 -26.28 36.49
N ALA A 929 -38.25 -26.85 36.21
CA ALA A 929 -38.13 -28.21 35.69
C ALA A 929 -38.62 -29.28 36.68
N TRP A 930 -38.45 -29.07 37.99
CA TRP A 930 -38.86 -30.00 39.07
C TRP A 930 -40.38 -30.21 39.10
N PHE A 931 -41.15 -29.15 38.83
CA PHE A 931 -42.61 -29.18 38.76
C PHE A 931 -43.15 -30.10 37.65
N LEU A 932 -42.33 -30.36 36.62
CA LEU A 932 -42.65 -31.24 35.50
C LEU A 932 -42.05 -32.64 35.63
N THR A 933 -41.22 -32.92 36.65
CA THR A 933 -40.51 -34.22 36.79
C THR A 933 -40.79 -34.94 38.11
N ASP A 934 -40.88 -34.22 39.23
CA ASP A 934 -40.86 -34.80 40.58
C ASP A 934 -42.04 -34.38 41.47
N LEU A 935 -42.85 -33.41 41.03
CA LEU A 935 -44.02 -32.90 41.78
C LEU A 935 -44.98 -33.99 42.25
N SER A 936 -45.19 -35.02 41.43
CA SER A 936 -46.02 -36.20 41.74
C SER A 936 -45.59 -37.03 42.96
N ARG A 937 -44.49 -36.67 43.62
CA ARG A 937 -44.05 -37.24 44.91
C ARG A 937 -44.38 -36.36 46.13
N ALA A 938 -44.80 -35.12 45.90
CA ALA A 938 -45.16 -34.12 46.92
C ALA A 938 -46.62 -33.66 46.80
N GLU A 939 -47.25 -33.91 45.66
CA GLU A 939 -48.66 -33.69 45.32
C GLU A 939 -49.65 -34.12 46.42
N ASP A 940 -49.63 -35.39 46.83
CA ASP A 940 -50.50 -35.93 47.91
C ASP A 940 -50.39 -35.11 49.22
N ALA A 941 -49.17 -34.77 49.62
CA ALA A 941 -48.90 -34.06 50.87
C ALA A 941 -49.28 -32.56 50.81
N LEU A 942 -49.23 -31.95 49.62
CA LEU A 942 -49.74 -30.61 49.39
C LEU A 942 -51.27 -30.59 49.43
N LEU A 943 -51.93 -31.55 48.78
CA LEU A 943 -53.39 -31.67 48.79
C LEU A 943 -53.93 -31.97 50.20
N GLU A 944 -53.27 -32.85 50.98
CA GLU A 944 -53.63 -33.07 52.39
C GLU A 944 -53.48 -31.79 53.24
N ALA A 945 -52.42 -31.01 53.02
CA ALA A 945 -52.21 -29.72 53.69
C ALA A 945 -53.26 -28.67 53.28
N LYS A 946 -53.74 -28.71 52.02
CA LYS A 946 -54.86 -27.89 51.54
C LYS A 946 -56.13 -28.20 52.32
N GLU A 947 -56.59 -29.45 52.27
CA GLU A 947 -57.86 -29.87 52.88
C GLU A 947 -57.89 -29.71 54.41
N GLN A 948 -56.80 -30.07 55.10
CA GLN A 948 -56.80 -30.13 56.57
C GLN A 948 -56.47 -28.80 57.26
N VAL A 949 -55.78 -27.88 56.59
CA VAL A 949 -55.24 -26.66 57.21
C VAL A 949 -55.51 -25.39 56.41
N ILE A 950 -55.14 -25.33 55.13
CA ILE A 950 -55.27 -24.09 54.32
C ILE A 950 -56.74 -23.70 54.18
N ASP A 951 -57.56 -24.58 53.60
CA ASP A 951 -58.95 -24.27 53.28
C ASP A 951 -59.79 -24.03 54.55
N PRO A 952 -59.67 -24.83 55.63
CA PRO A 952 -60.38 -24.54 56.87
C PRO A 952 -60.00 -23.20 57.50
N VAL A 953 -58.71 -22.82 57.49
CA VAL A 953 -58.23 -21.54 58.05
C VAL A 953 -58.64 -20.35 57.18
N GLN A 954 -58.48 -20.44 55.86
CA GLN A 954 -58.94 -19.39 54.94
C GLN A 954 -60.47 -19.23 55.02
N ARG A 955 -61.23 -20.33 55.01
CA ARG A 955 -62.68 -20.33 55.14
C ARG A 955 -63.12 -19.75 56.48
N PHE A 956 -62.43 -20.06 57.57
CA PHE A 956 -62.68 -19.44 58.88
C PHE A 956 -62.56 -17.92 58.79
N MET A 957 -61.40 -17.44 58.32
CA MET A 957 -61.06 -16.01 58.23
C MET A 957 -61.92 -15.23 57.23
N LYS A 958 -62.50 -15.91 56.23
CA LYS A 958 -63.43 -15.37 55.23
C LYS A 958 -64.92 -15.55 55.62
N SER A 959 -65.24 -16.05 56.81
CA SER A 959 -66.62 -16.35 57.25
C SER A 959 -67.07 -15.56 58.49
N PRO A 960 -68.39 -15.50 58.78
CA PRO A 960 -68.92 -14.92 60.03
C PRO A 960 -68.44 -15.58 61.33
N GLN A 961 -67.72 -16.71 61.27
CA GLN A 961 -67.05 -17.28 62.45
C GLN A 961 -65.93 -16.37 62.95
N LYS A 962 -65.24 -15.66 62.04
CA LYS A 962 -64.27 -14.62 62.39
C LYS A 962 -64.93 -13.49 63.18
N GLU A 963 -66.08 -12.99 62.73
CA GLU A 963 -66.81 -11.91 63.42
C GLU A 963 -67.19 -12.30 64.85
N ILE A 964 -67.64 -13.54 65.09
CA ILE A 964 -67.96 -14.06 66.43
C ILE A 964 -66.70 -14.16 67.30
N TYR A 965 -65.57 -14.60 66.72
CA TYR A 965 -64.28 -14.67 67.42
C TYR A 965 -63.75 -13.26 67.77
N ASP A 966 -63.87 -12.30 66.86
CA ASP A 966 -63.47 -10.91 67.06
C ASP A 966 -64.37 -10.21 68.08
N GLN A 967 -65.69 -10.44 68.06
CA GLN A 967 -66.61 -9.96 69.10
C GLN A 967 -66.27 -10.54 70.48
N ALA A 968 -65.92 -11.83 70.55
CA ALA A 968 -65.48 -12.47 71.79
C ALA A 968 -64.18 -11.84 72.32
N ARG A 969 -63.19 -11.64 71.45
CA ARG A 969 -61.90 -11.03 71.80
C ARG A 969 -62.07 -9.56 72.22
N LEU A 970 -62.85 -8.78 71.48
CA LEU A 970 -63.12 -7.37 71.77
C LEU A 970 -63.90 -7.20 73.07
N LEU A 971 -64.89 -8.07 73.37
CA LEU A 971 -65.59 -8.03 74.65
C LEU A 971 -64.64 -8.31 75.82
N VAL A 972 -63.76 -9.31 75.68
CA VAL A 972 -62.74 -9.65 76.68
C VAL A 972 -61.71 -8.53 76.87
N GLN A 973 -61.41 -7.74 75.83
CA GLN A 973 -60.49 -6.59 75.91
C GLN A 973 -61.16 -5.30 76.44
N GLU A 974 -62.31 -4.87 75.90
CA GLU A 974 -62.99 -3.64 76.33
C GLU A 974 -63.52 -3.71 77.77
N GLN A 975 -63.99 -4.89 78.20
CA GLN A 975 -64.74 -5.04 79.44
C GLN A 975 -63.93 -5.71 80.57
N GLN A 976 -62.61 -5.86 80.38
CA GLN A 976 -61.73 -6.56 81.32
C GLN A 976 -61.83 -6.02 82.76
N GLU A 977 -61.93 -4.71 82.93
CA GLU A 977 -62.08 -4.05 84.24
C GLU A 977 -63.49 -4.23 84.82
N ASN A 978 -64.52 -4.27 83.97
CA ASN A 978 -65.90 -4.45 84.40
C ASN A 978 -66.19 -5.89 84.86
N PHE A 979 -65.39 -6.89 84.45
CA PHE A 979 -65.51 -8.28 84.93
C PHE A 979 -65.31 -8.46 86.43
N ALA A 980 -64.66 -7.50 87.12
CA ALA A 980 -64.57 -7.50 88.59
C ALA A 980 -65.93 -7.30 89.30
N TYR A 981 -66.98 -6.93 88.56
CA TYR A 981 -68.31 -6.62 89.06
C TYR A 981 -69.40 -7.55 88.48
N VAL A 982 -69.02 -8.66 87.83
CA VAL A 982 -69.91 -9.60 87.11
C VAL A 982 -69.49 -11.06 87.41
N GLY A 983 -70.37 -12.03 87.13
CA GLY A 983 -70.10 -13.46 87.30
C GLY A 983 -69.00 -14.00 86.37
N THR A 984 -68.33 -15.09 86.80
CA THR A 984 -67.10 -15.59 86.14
C THR A 984 -67.31 -16.72 85.13
N ALA A 985 -68.42 -17.48 85.22
CA ALA A 985 -68.60 -18.73 84.48
C ALA A 985 -68.66 -18.52 82.95
N GLU A 986 -69.32 -17.44 82.52
CA GLU A 986 -69.45 -17.02 81.13
C GLU A 986 -68.10 -16.50 80.58
N VAL A 987 -67.32 -15.81 81.42
CA VAL A 987 -66.02 -15.23 81.07
C VAL A 987 -64.99 -16.32 80.76
N ASP A 988 -64.91 -17.36 81.60
CA ASP A 988 -63.89 -18.41 81.45
C ASP A 988 -64.20 -19.35 80.28
N ALA A 989 -65.47 -19.57 79.95
CA ALA A 989 -65.85 -20.34 78.76
C ALA A 989 -65.46 -19.62 77.45
N ILE A 990 -65.64 -18.29 77.37
CA ILE A 990 -65.20 -17.49 76.22
C ILE A 990 -63.66 -17.51 76.11
N ARG A 991 -62.94 -17.37 77.22
CA ARG A 991 -61.47 -17.46 77.26
C ARG A 991 -60.95 -18.80 76.76
N ALA A 992 -61.61 -19.92 77.09
CA ALA A 992 -61.18 -21.24 76.67
C ALA A 992 -61.18 -21.41 75.13
N VAL A 993 -62.16 -20.83 74.42
CA VAL A 993 -62.21 -20.91 72.93
C VAL A 993 -61.23 -19.93 72.27
N LEU A 994 -60.95 -18.78 72.90
CA LEU A 994 -59.90 -17.85 72.45
C LEU A 994 -58.46 -18.40 72.64
N ALA A 995 -58.30 -19.51 73.35
CA ALA A 995 -57.03 -20.21 73.58
C ALA A 995 -56.89 -21.54 72.82
N ASP A 996 -57.90 -21.93 72.03
CA ASP A 996 -57.88 -23.18 71.24
C ASP A 996 -56.94 -23.06 70.03
N ALA A 997 -56.23 -24.14 69.70
CA ALA A 997 -55.36 -24.22 68.53
C ALA A 997 -56.11 -24.57 67.23
N LYS A 998 -57.33 -25.10 67.31
CA LYS A 998 -58.18 -25.42 66.14
C LYS A 998 -59.66 -25.02 66.35
N PRO A 999 -59.99 -23.74 66.63
CA PRO A 999 -61.36 -23.30 66.94
C PRO A 999 -62.36 -23.44 65.78
N TRP A 1000 -61.88 -23.67 64.55
CA TRP A 1000 -62.72 -23.99 63.38
C TRP A 1000 -63.26 -25.43 63.40
N GLN A 1001 -62.80 -26.30 64.30
CA GLN A 1001 -63.22 -27.70 64.36
C GLN A 1001 -64.44 -27.90 65.27
N GLY A 1002 -65.55 -28.31 64.66
CA GLY A 1002 -66.81 -28.59 65.35
C GLY A 1002 -67.60 -27.33 65.73
N ASN A 1003 -68.72 -27.52 66.44
CA ASN A 1003 -69.73 -26.48 66.60
C ASN A 1003 -69.46 -25.47 67.74
N ARG A 1004 -68.19 -25.33 68.17
CA ARG A 1004 -67.78 -24.62 69.41
C ARG A 1004 -68.17 -23.13 69.39
N LEU A 1005 -67.95 -22.44 68.28
CA LEU A 1005 -68.24 -21.00 68.16
C LEU A 1005 -69.74 -20.65 68.13
N GLN A 1006 -70.63 -21.58 67.78
CA GLN A 1006 -72.07 -21.35 67.94
C GLN A 1006 -72.47 -21.29 69.43
N GLN A 1007 -71.76 -22.01 70.30
CA GLN A 1007 -71.99 -22.00 71.75
C GLN A 1007 -71.43 -20.72 72.39
N VAL A 1008 -70.25 -20.27 71.96
CA VAL A 1008 -69.63 -19.00 72.42
C VAL A 1008 -70.56 -17.81 72.23
N ARG A 1009 -71.26 -17.71 71.09
CA ARG A 1009 -72.18 -16.58 70.82
C ARG A 1009 -73.25 -16.42 71.90
N GLN A 1010 -73.85 -17.51 72.37
CA GLN A 1010 -74.88 -17.47 73.43
C GLN A 1010 -74.32 -16.99 74.78
N GLN A 1011 -73.05 -17.31 75.07
CA GLN A 1011 -72.36 -16.88 76.30
C GLN A 1011 -71.93 -15.40 76.22
N LEU A 1012 -71.55 -14.95 75.01
CA LEU A 1012 -71.17 -13.58 74.68
C LEU A 1012 -72.37 -12.62 74.87
N ASP A 1013 -73.53 -12.97 74.31
CA ASP A 1013 -74.79 -12.22 74.46
C ASP A 1013 -75.20 -12.09 75.95
N ALA A 1014 -75.05 -13.17 76.73
CA ALA A 1014 -75.37 -13.19 78.16
C ALA A 1014 -74.43 -12.30 78.99
N LEU A 1015 -73.12 -12.34 78.71
CA LEU A 1015 -72.11 -11.53 79.40
C LEU A 1015 -72.30 -10.02 79.11
N GLN A 1016 -72.63 -9.65 77.87
CA GLN A 1016 -72.96 -8.27 77.51
C GLN A 1016 -74.16 -7.73 78.31
N LEU A 1017 -75.23 -8.51 78.43
CA LEU A 1017 -76.43 -8.13 79.18
C LEU A 1017 -76.11 -7.84 80.66
N ALA A 1018 -75.30 -8.68 81.29
CA ALA A 1018 -74.91 -8.53 82.70
C ALA A 1018 -74.12 -7.23 82.95
N ILE A 1019 -73.18 -6.90 82.06
CA ILE A 1019 -72.36 -5.68 82.14
C ILE A 1019 -73.21 -4.42 81.92
N ALA A 1020 -74.11 -4.44 80.93
CA ALA A 1020 -74.99 -3.31 80.62
C ALA A 1020 -75.92 -2.95 81.79
N ASN A 1021 -76.46 -3.96 82.49
CA ASN A 1021 -77.28 -3.76 83.68
C ASN A 1021 -76.52 -3.05 84.81
N GLN A 1022 -75.26 -3.45 85.05
CA GLN A 1022 -74.43 -2.86 86.11
C GLN A 1022 -74.04 -1.40 85.79
N LEU A 1023 -73.70 -1.10 84.53
CA LEU A 1023 -73.41 0.27 84.08
C LEU A 1023 -74.61 1.20 84.23
N ALA A 1024 -75.81 0.77 83.85
CA ALA A 1024 -77.03 1.57 83.95
C ALA A 1024 -77.38 1.95 85.40
N SER A 1025 -77.08 1.08 86.37
CA SER A 1025 -77.26 1.37 87.80
C SER A 1025 -76.35 2.49 88.29
N GLU A 1026 -75.08 2.49 87.86
CA GLU A 1026 -74.07 3.45 88.30
C GLU A 1026 -74.24 4.82 87.64
N GLN A 1027 -74.53 4.87 86.33
CA GLN A 1027 -74.80 6.13 85.62
C GLN A 1027 -75.96 6.89 86.29
N LYS A 1028 -77.07 6.20 86.59
CA LYS A 1028 -78.25 6.78 87.24
C LYS A 1028 -77.94 7.38 88.62
N ALA A 1029 -77.08 6.73 89.41
CA ALA A 1029 -76.67 7.23 90.72
C ALA A 1029 -75.76 8.47 90.64
N SER A 1030 -75.02 8.65 89.54
CA SER A 1030 -74.21 9.84 89.30
C SER A 1030 -75.00 11.02 88.70
N GLU A 1031 -76.00 10.76 87.85
CA GLU A 1031 -76.86 11.84 87.31
C GLU A 1031 -77.64 12.57 88.41
N GLN A 1032 -78.23 11.84 89.36
CA GLN A 1032 -79.03 12.40 90.45
C GLN A 1032 -78.24 13.41 91.30
N LEU A 1033 -76.96 13.14 91.58
CA LEU A 1033 -76.09 14.06 92.32
C LEU A 1033 -75.78 15.34 91.53
N LEU A 1034 -75.67 15.25 90.20
CA LEU A 1034 -75.49 16.42 89.34
C LEU A 1034 -76.78 17.25 89.18
N ASP A 1035 -77.96 16.65 89.34
CA ASP A 1035 -79.22 17.40 89.43
C ASP A 1035 -79.30 18.19 90.75
N ASP A 1036 -78.97 17.57 91.88
CA ASP A 1036 -78.97 18.22 93.20
C ASP A 1036 -77.98 19.40 93.27
N LEU A 1037 -76.78 19.25 92.70
CA LEU A 1037 -75.79 20.34 92.63
C LEU A 1037 -76.23 21.47 91.68
N GLU A 1038 -76.90 21.17 90.57
CA GLU A 1038 -77.35 22.20 89.62
C GLU A 1038 -78.44 23.09 90.24
N GLN A 1039 -79.38 22.50 90.99
CA GLN A 1039 -80.41 23.25 91.73
C GLN A 1039 -79.78 24.19 92.77
N ARG A 1040 -78.73 23.75 93.48
CA ARG A 1040 -78.00 24.60 94.44
C ARG A 1040 -77.33 25.80 93.77
N LEU A 1041 -76.79 25.66 92.55
CA LEU A 1041 -76.21 26.80 91.83
C LEU A 1041 -77.28 27.82 91.41
N GLN A 1042 -78.42 27.34 90.93
CA GLN A 1042 -79.53 28.21 90.48
C GLN A 1042 -80.16 29.01 91.63
N GLY A 1043 -80.08 28.50 92.87
CA GLY A 1043 -80.52 29.19 94.08
C GLY A 1043 -79.53 30.22 94.65
N ALA A 1044 -78.34 30.40 94.07
CA ALA A 1044 -77.31 31.31 94.59
C ALA A 1044 -77.64 32.80 94.30
N GLU A 1045 -77.32 33.68 95.26
CA GLU A 1045 -77.48 35.13 95.09
C GLU A 1045 -76.72 35.65 93.87
N GLY A 1046 -77.35 36.56 93.12
CA GLY A 1046 -76.85 37.08 91.86
C GLY A 1046 -77.35 36.32 90.63
N TYR A 1047 -77.56 34.99 90.71
CA TYR A 1047 -77.95 34.16 89.54
C TYR A 1047 -79.22 34.69 88.86
N GLY A 1048 -80.23 35.09 89.63
CA GLY A 1048 -81.49 35.64 89.12
C GLY A 1048 -81.33 36.88 88.24
N ALA A 1049 -80.33 37.73 88.50
CA ALA A 1049 -80.10 39.00 87.79
C ALA A 1049 -79.30 38.85 86.48
N LEU A 1050 -78.68 37.69 86.25
CA LEU A 1050 -77.89 37.42 85.05
C LEU A 1050 -78.77 37.32 83.78
N ASP A 1051 -78.20 37.64 82.62
CA ASP A 1051 -78.90 37.46 81.34
C ASP A 1051 -79.03 35.97 80.95
N ALA A 1052 -79.79 35.69 79.88
CA ALA A 1052 -80.05 34.32 79.44
C ALA A 1052 -78.76 33.58 78.97
N ALA A 1053 -77.80 34.29 78.37
CA ALA A 1053 -76.54 33.71 77.91
C ALA A 1053 -75.58 33.43 79.09
N GLN A 1054 -75.53 34.33 80.07
CA GLN A 1054 -74.78 34.14 81.32
C GLN A 1054 -75.32 32.95 82.14
N LYS A 1055 -76.65 32.83 82.27
CA LYS A 1055 -77.31 31.66 82.88
C LYS A 1055 -76.97 30.37 82.14
N GLN A 1056 -77.04 30.39 80.81
CA GLN A 1056 -76.67 29.23 79.99
C GLN A 1056 -75.19 28.84 80.14
N GLN A 1057 -74.26 29.79 80.28
CA GLN A 1057 -72.84 29.50 80.53
C GLN A 1057 -72.56 28.86 81.90
N LEU A 1058 -73.48 28.98 82.85
CA LEU A 1058 -73.38 28.41 84.20
C LEU A 1058 -74.07 27.04 84.33
N SER A 1059 -75.15 26.78 83.58
CA SER A 1059 -75.81 25.46 83.52
C SER A 1059 -75.17 24.50 82.49
N ALA A 1060 -74.60 25.02 81.39
CA ALA A 1060 -73.98 24.18 80.36
C ALA A 1060 -72.93 23.18 80.88
N PRO A 1061 -72.09 23.47 81.89
CA PRO A 1061 -71.18 22.49 82.46
C PRO A 1061 -71.86 21.29 83.15
N PHE A 1062 -73.02 21.48 83.80
CA PHE A 1062 -73.79 20.38 84.38
C PHE A 1062 -74.42 19.52 83.29
N ALA A 1063 -75.00 20.15 82.26
CA ALA A 1063 -75.51 19.45 81.08
C ALA A 1063 -74.39 18.67 80.37
N GLN A 1064 -73.19 19.25 80.27
CA GLN A 1064 -72.00 18.61 79.71
C GLN A 1064 -71.52 17.43 80.57
N ALA A 1065 -71.52 17.54 81.90
CA ALA A 1065 -71.15 16.44 82.80
C ALA A 1065 -72.16 15.29 82.75
N LYS A 1066 -73.46 15.58 82.76
CA LYS A 1066 -74.53 14.58 82.57
C LYS A 1066 -74.40 13.91 81.19
N GLN A 1067 -74.07 14.67 80.14
CA GLN A 1067 -73.79 14.14 78.80
C GLN A 1067 -72.51 13.28 78.74
N GLN A 1068 -71.46 13.63 79.50
CA GLN A 1068 -70.22 12.84 79.61
C GLN A 1068 -70.46 11.50 80.30
N LEU A 1069 -71.27 11.46 81.37
CA LEU A 1069 -71.63 10.23 82.08
C LEU A 1069 -72.36 9.22 81.17
N LYS A 1070 -73.30 9.68 80.35
CA LYS A 1070 -74.05 8.83 79.39
C LYS A 1070 -73.15 8.15 78.34
N GLY A 1071 -71.95 8.69 78.11
CA GLY A 1071 -70.96 8.10 77.21
C GLY A 1071 -69.99 7.09 77.85
N GLN A 1072 -69.97 6.96 79.19
CA GLN A 1072 -68.97 6.13 79.87
C GLN A 1072 -69.31 4.64 79.85
N LYS A 1073 -68.39 3.82 79.33
CA LYS A 1073 -68.43 2.34 79.34
C LYS A 1073 -67.78 1.70 80.58
N LEU A 1074 -67.05 2.46 81.41
CA LEU A 1074 -66.28 1.91 82.53
C LEU A 1074 -66.89 2.35 83.88
N ILE A 1075 -67.21 1.36 84.72
CA ILE A 1075 -67.85 1.58 86.03
C ILE A 1075 -67.00 2.47 86.95
N ALA A 1076 -65.67 2.31 86.92
CA ALA A 1076 -64.75 3.13 87.70
C ALA A 1076 -64.76 4.61 87.28
N VAL A 1077 -64.81 4.89 85.97
CA VAL A 1077 -64.74 6.27 85.42
C VAL A 1077 -66.02 7.06 85.71
N ILE A 1078 -67.19 6.39 85.72
CA ILE A 1078 -68.48 6.99 86.11
C ILE A 1078 -68.44 7.52 87.56
N ARG A 1079 -67.74 6.81 88.45
CA ARG A 1079 -67.58 7.19 89.86
C ARG A 1079 -66.57 8.32 90.04
N ASP A 1080 -65.46 8.29 89.31
CA ASP A 1080 -64.43 9.34 89.36
C ASP A 1080 -64.94 10.70 88.82
N GLN A 1081 -65.56 10.71 87.63
CA GLN A 1081 -66.07 11.93 87.01
C GLN A 1081 -67.13 12.64 87.88
N ARG A 1082 -68.00 11.87 88.53
CA ARG A 1082 -68.98 12.35 89.51
C ARG A 1082 -68.30 13.12 90.65
N ASN A 1083 -67.35 12.48 91.33
CA ASN A 1083 -66.64 13.08 92.47
C ASN A 1083 -65.86 14.33 92.03
N ARG A 1084 -65.19 14.26 90.87
CA ARG A 1084 -64.41 15.38 90.33
C ARG A 1084 -65.26 16.61 89.99
N PHE A 1085 -66.48 16.42 89.50
CA PHE A 1085 -67.37 17.54 89.21
C PHE A 1085 -67.79 18.27 90.50
N GLU A 1086 -68.18 17.50 91.52
CA GLU A 1086 -68.53 17.99 92.87
C GLU A 1086 -67.35 18.73 93.53
N ASP A 1087 -66.13 18.18 93.42
CA ASP A 1087 -64.96 18.67 94.14
C ASP A 1087 -64.19 19.81 93.44
N GLU A 1088 -64.06 19.80 92.11
CA GLU A 1088 -63.23 20.76 91.37
C GLU A 1088 -64.01 21.77 90.52
N GLN A 1089 -65.06 21.32 89.81
CA GLN A 1089 -65.73 22.15 88.80
C GLN A 1089 -66.82 23.02 89.40
N TYR A 1090 -67.68 22.47 90.25
CA TYR A 1090 -68.74 23.19 90.94
C TYR A 1090 -68.26 24.48 91.66
N PRO A 1091 -67.12 24.49 92.40
CA PRO A 1091 -66.51 25.72 92.94
C PRO A 1091 -66.22 26.83 91.92
N GLN A 1092 -65.81 26.48 90.69
CA GLN A 1092 -65.43 27.45 89.66
C GLN A 1092 -66.63 28.12 89.00
N LEU A 1093 -67.78 27.44 88.99
CA LEU A 1093 -69.03 28.01 88.47
C LEU A 1093 -69.57 29.10 89.42
N LEU A 1094 -69.43 28.89 90.73
CA LEU A 1094 -69.72 29.90 91.75
C LEU A 1094 -68.81 31.14 91.62
N LEU A 1095 -67.54 30.98 91.22
CA LEU A 1095 -66.64 32.11 90.90
C LEU A 1095 -67.10 32.90 89.67
N LYS A 1096 -67.47 32.22 88.57
CA LYS A 1096 -67.97 32.89 87.35
C LYS A 1096 -69.27 33.65 87.58
N LEU A 1097 -70.14 33.12 88.44
CA LEU A 1097 -71.38 33.77 88.87
C LEU A 1097 -71.09 35.12 89.55
N ASP A 1098 -70.09 35.21 90.43
CA ASP A 1098 -69.65 36.47 91.06
C ASP A 1098 -68.90 37.43 90.11
N GLN A 1099 -68.26 36.92 89.05
CA GLN A 1099 -67.68 37.76 88.00
C GLN A 1099 -68.76 38.39 87.12
N PHE A 1100 -69.78 37.64 86.70
CA PHE A 1100 -70.84 38.11 85.82
C PHE A 1100 -71.78 39.15 86.49
N ALA A 1101 -71.79 39.21 87.81
CA ALA A 1101 -72.52 40.24 88.58
C ALA A 1101 -71.86 41.64 88.55
N ARG A 1102 -70.81 41.89 87.75
CA ARG A 1102 -70.00 43.13 87.76
C ARG A 1102 -70.09 43.93 86.42
N PRO A 1103 -70.26 45.28 86.42
CA PRO A 1103 -70.48 46.10 85.22
C PRO A 1103 -69.20 46.58 84.46
N LYS A 1104 -69.36 47.19 83.26
CA LYS A 1104 -68.28 47.54 82.27
C LYS A 1104 -68.24 49.04 81.79
N PRO A 1105 -67.07 49.61 81.38
CA PRO A 1105 -66.90 50.97 80.75
C PRO A 1105 -66.50 50.99 79.22
N VAL A 1106 -66.17 52.18 78.63
CA VAL A 1106 -66.28 52.56 77.16
C VAL A 1106 -65.12 53.47 76.57
N PRO A 1107 -64.82 53.55 75.22
CA PRO A 1107 -63.68 54.32 74.56
C PRO A 1107 -64.00 55.41 73.45
N ALA A 1108 -62.99 56.15 72.86
CA ALA A 1108 -63.08 57.23 71.80
C ALA A 1108 -61.74 57.60 70.99
N GLU A 1109 -61.69 58.65 70.11
CA GLU A 1109 -60.66 58.96 69.00
C GLU A 1109 -60.23 60.50 68.83
N GLN A 1110 -59.53 61.14 67.81
CA GLN A 1110 -58.97 60.82 66.44
C GLN A 1110 -57.68 61.58 65.80
N PRO A 1111 -57.65 62.80 65.12
CA PRO A 1111 -56.96 62.99 63.78
C PRO A 1111 -56.13 64.29 63.30
N SER A 1112 -55.29 64.17 62.21
CA SER A 1112 -54.96 65.12 61.04
C SER A 1112 -53.84 66.28 61.06
N PRO A 1113 -53.49 67.06 59.95
CA PRO A 1113 -52.70 66.70 58.70
C PRO A 1113 -51.74 67.78 57.95
N SER A 1114 -50.92 67.34 56.96
CA SER A 1114 -50.50 67.96 55.63
C SER A 1114 -49.42 69.08 55.35
N THR A 1115 -48.53 68.85 54.33
CA THR A 1115 -48.04 69.80 53.25
C THR A 1115 -47.15 69.07 52.18
N GLN A 1116 -46.79 69.68 51.03
CA GLN A 1116 -46.15 69.02 49.84
C GLN A 1116 -44.98 69.83 49.21
N PRO A 1117 -44.05 69.20 48.44
CA PRO A 1117 -43.96 69.45 46.98
C PRO A 1117 -43.52 68.22 46.12
N GLU A 1118 -42.54 68.35 45.20
CA GLU A 1118 -42.15 67.43 44.09
C GLU A 1118 -40.59 67.40 43.86
N ASN A 1119 -39.91 66.83 42.82
CA ASN A 1119 -40.25 66.13 41.54
C ASN A 1119 -39.05 65.27 40.99
N THR A 1120 -39.30 64.47 39.93
CA THR A 1120 -38.40 63.71 39.02
C THR A 1120 -37.68 62.42 39.48
N LYS A 1121 -37.53 61.48 38.51
CA LYS A 1121 -36.85 60.14 38.46
C LYS A 1121 -35.74 59.89 39.51
N THR A 1122 -35.57 58.72 40.17
CA THR A 1122 -36.14 57.34 40.04
C THR A 1122 -35.75 56.44 41.25
N LEU A 1123 -36.62 55.50 41.71
CA LEU A 1123 -36.40 54.29 42.58
C LEU A 1123 -36.05 54.44 44.11
N GLY A 1124 -36.82 53.80 45.05
CA GLY A 1124 -36.44 53.45 46.47
C GLY A 1124 -37.49 53.63 47.62
N ALA A 1125 -37.34 52.99 48.82
CA ALA A 1125 -37.80 53.34 50.24
C ALA A 1125 -38.24 52.16 51.21
N ASP A 1126 -38.19 52.30 52.59
CA ASP A 1126 -38.40 51.21 53.65
C ASP A 1126 -38.64 51.64 55.20
N THR A 1127 -39.15 50.78 56.15
CA THR A 1127 -39.05 50.71 57.71
C THR A 1127 -40.27 50.88 58.81
N PRO A 1128 -40.19 51.10 60.21
CA PRO A 1128 -40.91 50.32 61.33
C PRO A 1128 -41.49 50.98 62.71
N GLU A 1129 -41.89 50.18 63.79
CA GLU A 1129 -42.04 50.39 65.34
C GLU A 1129 -43.39 50.03 66.21
N GLN A 1130 -43.50 50.09 67.61
CA GLN A 1130 -44.38 49.21 68.56
C GLN A 1130 -45.40 49.63 69.79
N PRO A 1131 -45.31 49.30 71.17
CA PRO A 1131 -46.19 48.36 72.04
C PRO A 1131 -46.91 48.77 73.45
N THR A 1132 -47.67 47.89 74.25
CA THR A 1132 -48.37 48.15 75.63
C THR A 1132 -48.98 46.94 76.56
N LEU A 1133 -49.51 47.09 77.86
CA LEU A 1133 -50.08 45.98 78.81
C LEU A 1133 -50.79 46.27 80.27
N LYS A 1134 -51.64 45.34 80.90
CA LYS A 1134 -51.92 44.90 82.40
C LYS A 1134 -53.29 45.00 83.27
N VAL A 1135 -53.60 44.01 84.21
CA VAL A 1135 -54.31 43.97 85.62
C VAL A 1135 -54.92 42.56 86.10
N ALA A 1136 -55.42 42.30 87.38
CA ALA A 1136 -55.81 40.95 88.00
C ALA A 1136 -56.95 40.87 89.13
N GLU A 1137 -57.35 39.65 89.65
CA GLU A 1137 -58.67 39.28 90.32
C GLU A 1137 -58.70 38.31 91.59
N PRO A 1138 -59.86 38.12 92.34
CA PRO A 1138 -60.01 37.33 93.63
C PRO A 1138 -60.52 35.84 93.55
N ARG A 1139 -60.80 35.15 94.70
CA ARG A 1139 -60.99 33.67 94.83
C ARG A 1139 -62.09 33.14 95.80
N ILE A 1140 -62.44 31.83 95.67
CA ILE A 1140 -63.34 31.03 96.55
C ILE A 1140 -62.54 29.96 97.34
N VAL A 1141 -63.00 29.59 98.55
CA VAL A 1141 -62.43 28.52 99.39
C VAL A 1141 -63.54 27.58 99.94
N PRO A 1142 -63.46 26.25 99.76
CA PRO A 1142 -64.41 25.30 100.36
C PRO A 1142 -64.30 25.19 101.89
N ALA A 1143 -65.45 25.21 102.57
CA ALA A 1143 -65.60 25.16 104.03
C ALA A 1143 -64.87 23.98 104.68
N ARG A 1144 -64.93 22.79 104.05
CA ARG A 1144 -64.23 21.56 104.47
C ARG A 1144 -62.70 21.67 104.49
N HIS A 1145 -62.12 22.66 103.82
CA HIS A 1145 -60.67 22.93 103.82
C HIS A 1145 -60.25 24.03 104.80
N ILE A 1146 -61.20 24.76 105.39
CA ILE A 1146 -60.90 25.80 106.38
C ILE A 1146 -60.72 25.14 107.75
N LYS A 1147 -59.47 25.07 108.23
CA LYS A 1147 -59.14 24.47 109.52
C LYS A 1147 -59.69 25.32 110.68
N VAL A 1148 -60.75 24.82 111.31
CA VAL A 1148 -61.32 25.39 112.53
C VAL A 1148 -60.36 25.19 113.70
N GLY A 1149 -59.95 26.27 114.35
CA GLY A 1149 -59.01 26.24 115.49
C GLY A 1149 -59.66 25.85 116.82
N TYR A 1150 -60.34 24.70 116.85
CA TYR A 1150 -61.00 24.17 118.06
C TYR A 1150 -60.08 23.20 118.82
N SER A 1151 -60.17 23.18 120.15
CA SER A 1151 -59.20 22.53 121.03
C SER A 1151 -59.61 21.15 121.58
N LYS A 1152 -60.89 20.75 121.42
CA LYS A 1152 -61.39 19.43 121.84
C LYS A 1152 -61.62 18.52 120.62
N PRO A 1153 -61.33 17.21 120.69
CA PRO A 1153 -61.45 16.30 119.55
C PRO A 1153 -62.88 15.85 119.23
N TRP A 1154 -63.86 16.13 120.11
CA TRP A 1154 -65.27 15.77 119.96
C TRP A 1154 -66.16 16.73 120.75
N LEU A 1155 -67.43 16.81 120.35
CA LEU A 1155 -68.47 17.66 120.95
C LEU A 1155 -69.40 16.78 121.78
N THR A 1156 -69.53 17.07 123.07
CA THR A 1156 -70.28 16.23 124.03
C THR A 1156 -71.39 16.97 124.78
N SER A 1157 -71.51 18.28 124.57
CA SER A 1157 -72.58 19.12 125.10
C SER A 1157 -72.95 20.24 124.11
N GLU A 1158 -74.16 20.78 124.25
CA GLU A 1158 -74.67 21.87 123.40
C GLU A 1158 -73.76 23.12 123.47
N ALA A 1159 -73.25 23.46 124.65
CA ALA A 1159 -72.28 24.54 124.84
C ALA A 1159 -70.91 24.28 124.17
N GLU A 1160 -70.52 23.03 123.95
CA GLU A 1160 -69.33 22.70 123.15
C GLU A 1160 -69.59 22.82 121.65
N LEU A 1161 -70.79 22.45 121.20
CA LEU A 1161 -71.24 22.67 119.82
C LEU A 1161 -71.28 24.17 119.50
N ASP A 1162 -71.83 25.01 120.40
CA ASP A 1162 -71.84 26.46 120.23
C ASP A 1162 -70.43 27.06 120.16
N ASP A 1163 -69.50 26.65 121.02
CA ASP A 1163 -68.09 27.10 120.98
C ASP A 1163 -67.38 26.62 119.70
N TYR A 1164 -67.65 25.40 119.21
CA TYR A 1164 -67.15 24.93 117.93
C TYR A 1164 -67.71 25.74 116.75
N LEU A 1165 -69.03 25.97 116.73
CA LEU A 1165 -69.69 26.79 115.71
C LEU A 1165 -69.20 28.24 115.76
N GLN A 1166 -68.89 28.77 116.95
CA GLN A 1166 -68.28 30.09 117.12
C GLN A 1166 -66.85 30.13 116.58
N LYS A 1167 -66.01 29.11 116.83
CA LYS A 1167 -64.67 29.00 116.22
C LYS A 1167 -64.71 28.77 114.71
N GLN A 1168 -65.70 28.03 114.22
CA GLN A 1168 -65.93 27.83 112.79
C GLN A 1168 -66.35 29.14 112.12
N ARG A 1169 -67.26 29.90 112.75
CA ARG A 1169 -67.67 31.23 112.34
C ARG A 1169 -66.51 32.24 112.33
N GLU A 1170 -65.64 32.23 113.35
CA GLU A 1170 -64.41 33.03 113.37
C GLU A 1170 -63.49 32.68 112.19
N ALA A 1171 -63.26 31.39 111.94
CA ALA A 1171 -62.39 30.93 110.86
C ALA A 1171 -62.95 31.29 109.47
N TRP A 1172 -64.26 31.15 109.24
CA TRP A 1172 -64.90 31.53 107.98
C TRP A 1172 -64.96 33.06 107.81
N LEU A 1173 -65.25 33.83 108.87
CA LEU A 1173 -65.21 35.29 108.82
C LEU A 1173 -63.82 35.81 108.47
N LYS A 1174 -62.76 35.15 108.90
CA LYS A 1174 -61.37 35.54 108.60
C LYS A 1174 -61.05 35.44 107.10
N GLU A 1175 -61.52 34.40 106.41
CA GLU A 1175 -61.40 34.28 104.95
C GLU A 1175 -62.27 35.32 104.23
N ILE A 1176 -63.50 35.57 104.72
CA ILE A 1176 -64.40 36.59 104.16
C ILE A 1176 -63.79 37.99 104.29
N GLN A 1177 -63.14 38.31 105.42
CA GLN A 1177 -62.42 39.58 105.62
C GLN A 1177 -61.15 39.69 104.76
N ALA A 1178 -60.57 38.58 104.31
CA ALA A 1178 -59.48 38.57 103.33
C ALA A 1178 -59.96 38.79 101.87
N GLY A 1179 -61.27 38.92 101.65
CA GLY A 1179 -61.87 39.08 100.32
C GLY A 1179 -62.14 37.76 99.58
N ASN A 1180 -61.97 36.62 100.25
CA ASN A 1180 -62.35 35.32 99.71
C ASN A 1180 -63.83 35.02 100.00
N ARG A 1181 -64.51 34.23 99.16
CA ARG A 1181 -65.85 33.70 99.45
C ARG A 1181 -65.75 32.25 99.95
N VAL A 1182 -66.46 31.92 101.03
CA VAL A 1182 -66.52 30.54 101.57
C VAL A 1182 -67.67 29.76 100.91
N GLN A 1183 -67.36 28.60 100.36
CA GLN A 1183 -68.34 27.66 99.79
C GLN A 1183 -68.68 26.58 100.82
N ILE A 1184 -69.96 26.44 101.17
CA ILE A 1184 -70.47 25.43 102.11
C ILE A 1184 -70.81 24.13 101.37
#